data_AF-M4EVX3-F1
#
_entry.id   AF-M4EVX3-F1
#
_cell.length_a   1.000
_cell.length_b   1.000
_cell.length_c   1.000
_cell.angle_alpha   90.00
_cell.angle_beta   90.00
_cell.angle_gamma   90.00
#
_symmetry.space_group_name_H-M   'P 1'
#
loop_
_entity.id
_entity.type
_entity.pdbx_description
1 polymer ?
#
loop_
_entity_poly.entity_id
_entity_poly.type
_entity_poly.pdbx_seq_one_letter_code
_entity_poly.pdbx_strand_id
1 'polypeptide(L)'
;MEATLLGSVFGLSPVSSERVVGKAVFPSSKSKPRRQTHRVTAINSVASKTHVGVRRIQKNEDGAKVVKLVENPYSGAETASPDLRKSLSDFLEEARDFVGDDDGPPRWFSPLECAAQAKGSPLLLFIPGIDGTGLGLIRHHKKLGEVFDVWCLHIPVRDRTPAKDLMKLIERTVKSENHSFPNRPIYLVGESIGACLALDVAARNPNIDLALIMANPATHVNNLMSQPLVGMLNVLPYGVPTLLEEIFGFKQVKDHLQTYNFKTLSRIFAKDTLLWKLELLKSAVASANSHIYAVRAETLILLSGRDQWLLNEEDIDRYSHTLPKCIVRKLKDNGHFLFFEDGVDLVSIIKCTCFYRRGKSHDHLTDYIMPTRYELKQQLDDHKLLIDATSPVYLSTLEDGKIVRGLEGIPSEGPVLYVGYHMLLGLELGPMVIQFLKERNIHLRGLAHPMLFLNGKDALADTQMFDKYKIMGGVPVSNFNIFKLLRSKSHVLLYPGGVREALHNKGEEYKLFWPEQPEFVRVASRFGAKIIPFGVVGEDDICDLVLDAYDQRNIPILKDFMEEATKKAGNLREGDETELGNQICYLPGLVPKVPGRFYFYFGKPIETAGREQQLKDKDKAQEFYLQVKSEVEQCIAYLKMKRESDPYRHLLPRVLYQASHGLSSEIPTFDL
;
A
#
# COMPACT_ATOMS: atom_id res chain seq x y z
N MET A 1 33.59 -6.38 -0.65
CA MET A 1 33.15 -7.54 0.16
C MET A 1 31.75 -7.22 0.65
N GLU A 2 30.76 -7.55 -0.17
CA GLU A 2 29.34 -7.38 0.15
C GLU A 2 28.94 -8.52 1.10
N ALA A 3 28.60 -8.15 2.34
CA ALA A 3 28.10 -9.09 3.33
C ALA A 3 26.58 -9.20 3.20
N THR A 4 26.13 -10.22 2.48
CA THR A 4 24.75 -10.72 2.48
C THR A 4 24.45 -11.31 3.86
N LEU A 5 23.84 -10.54 4.76
CA LEU A 5 23.39 -11.04 6.06
C LEU A 5 21.94 -10.65 6.33
N LEU A 6 21.12 -11.70 6.50
CA LEU A 6 19.85 -11.76 7.26
C LEU A 6 18.58 -11.19 6.62
N GLY A 7 18.18 -11.80 5.51
CA GLY A 7 16.76 -12.03 5.22
C GLY A 7 16.34 -13.41 5.73
N SER A 8 15.91 -13.54 6.99
CA SER A 8 15.12 -14.68 7.48
C SER A 8 14.83 -14.56 8.98
N VAL A 9 13.65 -14.03 9.34
CA VAL A 9 12.98 -14.39 10.60
C VAL A 9 11.48 -14.62 10.42
N PHE A 10 10.84 -14.14 9.35
CA PHE A 10 9.44 -14.48 9.06
C PHE A 10 9.25 -14.77 7.57
N GLY A 11 9.43 -16.04 7.20
CA GLY A 11 9.29 -16.50 5.81
C GLY A 11 9.32 -18.01 5.73
N LEU A 12 8.25 -18.67 6.17
CA LEU A 12 8.00 -20.08 5.89
C LEU A 12 6.66 -20.19 5.16
N SER A 13 6.73 -20.18 3.82
CA SER A 13 5.63 -20.59 2.96
C SER A 13 5.53 -22.13 2.97
N PRO A 14 4.38 -22.74 3.26
CA PRO A 14 4.20 -24.16 3.01
C PRO A 14 3.83 -24.37 1.54
N VAL A 15 4.73 -25.01 0.80
CA VAL A 15 4.42 -25.68 -0.46
C VAL A 15 3.62 -26.95 -0.11
N SER A 16 2.32 -26.99 -0.42
CA SER A 16 1.59 -28.25 -0.51
C SER A 16 1.28 -28.57 -1.96
N SER A 17 1.95 -29.60 -2.47
CA SER A 17 1.60 -30.28 -3.71
C SER A 17 0.51 -31.32 -3.40
N GLU A 18 -0.71 -31.11 -3.88
CA GLU A 18 -1.69 -32.19 -3.94
C GLU A 18 -2.02 -32.54 -5.39
N ARG A 19 -1.57 -33.74 -5.78
CA ARG A 19 -2.07 -34.49 -6.94
C ARG A 19 -3.50 -34.92 -6.64
N VAL A 20 -4.45 -34.48 -7.44
CA VAL A 20 -5.77 -35.14 -7.52
C VAL A 20 -5.86 -35.87 -8.84
N VAL A 21 -5.77 -37.20 -8.75
CA VAL A 21 -6.14 -38.15 -9.79
C VAL A 21 -7.62 -38.46 -9.60
N GLY A 22 -8.46 -38.22 -10.62
CA GLY A 22 -9.87 -38.56 -10.58
C GLY A 22 -10.47 -38.59 -11.98
N LYS A 23 -10.48 -39.79 -12.58
CA LYS A 23 -11.16 -40.11 -13.85
C LYS A 23 -12.67 -39.92 -13.71
N ALA A 24 -13.30 -39.27 -14.69
CA ALA A 24 -14.68 -39.54 -15.06
C ALA A 24 -14.88 -39.32 -16.57
N VAL A 25 -15.57 -40.26 -17.19
CA VAL A 25 -15.66 -40.57 -18.62
C VAL A 25 -17.10 -40.27 -19.07
N PHE A 26 -17.25 -39.32 -20.01
CA PHE A 26 -18.26 -39.19 -21.10
C PHE A 26 -19.78 -39.02 -20.77
N PRO A 27 -20.66 -38.60 -21.74
CA PRO A 27 -20.45 -38.31 -23.16
C PRO A 27 -21.05 -36.98 -23.71
N SER A 28 -20.70 -36.74 -24.98
CA SER A 28 -21.14 -35.68 -25.89
C SER A 28 -22.64 -35.57 -26.16
N SER A 29 -23.13 -34.35 -26.44
CA SER A 29 -24.13 -34.15 -27.50
C SER A 29 -23.99 -32.78 -28.18
N LYS A 30 -24.18 -32.78 -29.50
CA LYS A 30 -24.14 -31.62 -30.40
C LYS A 30 -25.53 -30.97 -30.47
N SER A 31 -25.61 -29.63 -30.52
CA SER A 31 -26.27 -28.84 -31.61
C SER A 31 -26.76 -27.43 -31.18
N LYS A 32 -26.16 -26.42 -31.84
CA LYS A 32 -26.67 -25.16 -32.46
C LYS A 32 -27.77 -24.26 -31.79
N PRO A 33 -27.80 -22.95 -32.14
CA PRO A 33 -28.03 -21.86 -31.20
C PRO A 33 -29.47 -21.31 -31.21
N ARG A 34 -29.92 -20.76 -30.08
CA ARG A 34 -31.11 -19.91 -30.00
C ARG A 34 -30.83 -18.66 -29.15
N ARG A 35 -30.99 -17.50 -29.78
CA ARG A 35 -31.19 -16.19 -29.15
C ARG A 35 -32.42 -16.27 -28.24
N GLN A 36 -32.26 -15.96 -26.96
CA GLN A 36 -33.38 -15.53 -26.11
C GLN A 36 -32.88 -14.63 -24.98
N THR A 37 -33.31 -13.38 -25.05
CA THR A 37 -33.29 -12.38 -23.98
C THR A 37 -34.24 -12.81 -22.86
N HIS A 38 -33.74 -13.09 -21.66
CA HIS A 38 -34.57 -13.10 -20.46
C HIS A 38 -33.85 -12.54 -19.23
N ARG A 39 -34.51 -11.52 -18.68
CA ARG A 39 -34.36 -10.85 -17.39
C ARG A 39 -34.93 -11.80 -16.32
N VAL A 40 -34.17 -12.18 -15.29
CA VAL A 40 -34.66 -12.90 -14.10
C VAL A 40 -33.84 -12.41 -12.89
N THR A 41 -34.39 -11.56 -12.02
CA THR A 41 -35.23 -11.81 -10.83
C THR A 41 -34.42 -12.34 -9.63
N ALA A 42 -34.58 -11.59 -8.53
CA ALA A 42 -33.90 -11.74 -7.25
C ALA A 42 -34.04 -13.13 -6.63
N ILE A 43 -32.96 -13.59 -5.98
CA ILE A 43 -32.95 -14.79 -5.14
C ILE A 43 -33.07 -14.33 -3.68
N ASN A 44 -34.05 -14.92 -2.99
CA ASN A 44 -34.38 -14.67 -1.58
C ASN A 44 -33.21 -15.02 -0.65
N SER A 45 -32.97 -14.14 0.32
CA SER A 45 -31.99 -14.29 1.40
C SER A 45 -32.44 -15.33 2.44
N VAL A 46 -31.56 -16.28 2.75
CA VAL A 46 -31.65 -17.11 3.95
C VAL A 46 -30.89 -16.40 5.08
N ALA A 47 -31.56 -16.22 6.21
CA ALA A 47 -31.04 -15.52 7.39
C ALA A 47 -29.90 -16.31 8.08
N SER A 48 -28.83 -15.60 8.44
CA SER A 48 -27.84 -16.02 9.44
C SER A 48 -27.40 -14.81 10.28
N LYS A 49 -27.01 -15.08 11.52
CA LYS A 49 -27.05 -14.19 12.68
C LYS A 49 -25.87 -13.18 12.77
N THR A 50 -26.19 -12.03 13.39
CA THR A 50 -25.33 -11.04 14.06
C THR A 50 -24.13 -10.49 13.28
N HIS A 51 -24.38 -9.47 12.45
CA HIS A 51 -23.35 -8.54 11.99
C HIS A 51 -23.54 -7.17 12.66
N VAL A 52 -22.49 -6.66 13.30
CA VAL A 52 -22.42 -5.31 13.86
C VAL A 52 -22.27 -4.32 12.69
N GLY A 53 -23.38 -3.76 12.22
CA GLY A 53 -23.37 -2.63 11.31
C GLY A 53 -23.45 -1.30 12.07
N VAL A 54 -22.83 -0.26 11.51
CA VAL A 54 -22.90 1.09 12.08
C VAL A 54 -24.30 1.66 11.84
N ARG A 55 -25.01 2.00 12.91
CA ARG A 55 -26.34 2.62 12.84
C ARG A 55 -26.19 4.08 12.46
N ARG A 56 -26.49 4.45 11.20
CA ARG A 56 -26.62 5.85 10.79
C ARG A 56 -28.09 6.20 10.62
N ILE A 57 -28.58 7.20 11.36
CA ILE A 57 -29.95 7.70 11.24
C ILE A 57 -29.98 8.76 10.14
N GLN A 58 -30.69 8.49 9.04
CA GLN A 58 -31.02 9.51 8.05
C GLN A 58 -32.53 9.78 8.14
N LYS A 59 -32.93 11.05 8.21
CA LYS A 59 -34.34 11.47 8.12
C LYS A 59 -34.70 11.61 6.65
N ASN A 60 -35.73 10.91 6.19
CA ASN A 60 -36.40 11.23 4.92
C ASN A 60 -37.38 12.38 5.13
N GLU A 61 -37.78 13.04 4.02
CA GLU A 61 -38.66 14.22 3.98
C GLU A 61 -40.04 14.00 4.62
N ASP A 62 -40.46 12.76 4.90
CA ASP A 62 -41.73 12.42 5.56
C ASP A 62 -41.62 12.07 7.06
N GLY A 63 -40.51 12.40 7.72
CA GLY A 63 -40.39 12.28 9.19
C GLY A 63 -40.27 10.85 9.75
N ALA A 64 -40.32 9.81 8.90
CA ALA A 64 -40.07 8.43 9.31
C ALA A 64 -38.56 8.14 9.47
N LYS A 65 -38.14 7.68 10.65
CA LYS A 65 -36.78 7.19 10.92
C LYS A 65 -36.59 5.82 10.26
N VAL A 66 -35.95 5.76 9.10
CA VAL A 66 -35.50 4.49 8.50
C VAL A 66 -34.05 4.27 8.93
N VAL A 67 -33.82 3.32 9.83
CA VAL A 67 -32.47 2.87 10.21
C VAL A 67 -31.97 1.96 9.10
N LYS A 68 -31.17 2.50 8.17
CA LYS A 68 -30.45 1.67 7.20
C LYS A 68 -29.19 1.15 7.90
N LEU A 69 -29.11 -0.16 8.15
CA LEU A 69 -27.85 -0.80 8.54
C LEU A 69 -26.89 -0.61 7.36
N VAL A 70 -25.90 0.26 7.52
CA VAL A 70 -24.78 0.33 6.57
C VAL A 70 -23.86 -0.81 6.95
N GLU A 71 -23.80 -1.81 6.08
CA GLU A 71 -22.89 -2.94 6.21
C GLU A 71 -21.45 -2.42 6.17
N ASN A 72 -20.60 -2.91 7.07
CA ASN A 72 -19.20 -2.49 7.12
C ASN A 72 -18.51 -2.96 5.82
N PRO A 73 -17.91 -2.08 5.00
CA PRO A 73 -17.26 -2.49 3.76
C PRO A 73 -16.11 -3.50 3.96
N TYR A 74 -15.58 -3.59 5.18
CA TYR A 74 -14.51 -4.50 5.58
C TYR A 74 -15.00 -5.78 6.27
N SER A 75 -16.30 -5.94 6.51
CA SER A 75 -16.83 -7.18 7.10
C SER A 75 -16.57 -8.35 6.15
N GLY A 76 -15.97 -9.44 6.61
CA GLY A 76 -15.64 -10.60 5.79
C GLY A 76 -14.41 -10.39 4.88
N ALA A 77 -13.46 -9.54 5.27
CA ALA A 77 -12.21 -9.36 4.53
C ALA A 77 -11.42 -10.66 4.36
N GLU A 78 -11.57 -11.63 5.26
CA GLU A 78 -10.90 -12.93 5.26
C GLU A 78 -11.05 -13.69 3.93
N THR A 79 -12.22 -13.56 3.30
CA THR A 79 -12.60 -14.24 2.05
C THR A 79 -12.52 -13.33 0.82
N ALA A 80 -12.00 -12.11 0.96
CA ALA A 80 -11.87 -11.20 -0.16
C ALA A 80 -10.91 -11.77 -1.22
N SER A 81 -11.27 -11.64 -2.50
CA SER A 81 -10.38 -11.95 -3.61
C SER A 81 -9.85 -10.64 -4.21
N PRO A 82 -8.75 -10.69 -4.98
CA PRO A 82 -8.42 -9.59 -5.87
C PRO A 82 -9.63 -9.25 -6.74
N ASP A 83 -9.77 -7.98 -7.11
CA ASP A 83 -10.71 -7.60 -8.16
C ASP A 83 -10.48 -8.47 -9.39
N LEU A 84 -11.55 -8.87 -10.08
CA LEU A 84 -11.43 -9.55 -11.36
C LEU A 84 -10.73 -8.58 -12.33
N ARG A 85 -9.44 -8.83 -12.58
CA ARG A 85 -8.66 -8.06 -13.53
C ARG A 85 -8.72 -8.74 -14.88
N LYS A 86 -8.78 -7.92 -15.93
CA LYS A 86 -8.57 -8.38 -17.30
C LYS A 86 -7.25 -9.16 -17.38
N SER A 87 -7.25 -10.21 -18.18
CA SER A 87 -6.15 -11.11 -18.45
C SER A 87 -5.36 -10.66 -19.68
N LEU A 88 -4.25 -11.33 -19.98
CA LEU A 88 -3.55 -11.13 -21.25
C LEU A 88 -4.44 -11.49 -22.45
N SER A 89 -5.34 -12.48 -22.32
CA SER A 89 -6.28 -12.80 -23.41
C SER A 89 -7.30 -11.70 -23.64
N ASP A 90 -7.80 -11.04 -22.58
CA ASP A 90 -8.71 -9.90 -22.72
C ASP A 90 -8.01 -8.72 -23.42
N PHE A 91 -6.73 -8.49 -23.09
CA PHE A 91 -5.90 -7.52 -23.81
C PHE A 91 -5.80 -7.84 -25.30
N LEU A 92 -5.48 -9.08 -25.66
CA LEU A 92 -5.34 -9.47 -27.06
C LEU A 92 -6.68 -9.43 -27.82
N GLU A 93 -7.79 -9.56 -27.10
CA GLU A 93 -9.13 -9.37 -27.64
C GLU A 93 -9.43 -7.90 -27.93
N GLU A 94 -9.28 -7.02 -26.94
CA GLU A 94 -9.56 -5.60 -27.10
C GLU A 94 -8.58 -4.91 -28.04
N ALA A 95 -7.31 -5.34 -28.04
CA ALA A 95 -6.31 -4.83 -28.97
C ALA A 95 -6.69 -5.11 -30.44
N ARG A 96 -7.59 -6.04 -30.75
CA ARG A 96 -8.04 -6.27 -32.14
C ARG A 96 -8.61 -5.01 -32.77
N ASP A 97 -9.37 -4.24 -32.00
CA ASP A 97 -10.04 -3.03 -32.48
C ASP A 97 -9.03 -1.88 -32.71
N PHE A 98 -7.85 -1.96 -32.10
CA PHE A 98 -6.75 -1.00 -32.23
C PHE A 98 -5.69 -1.41 -33.26
N VAL A 99 -5.75 -2.66 -33.75
CA VAL A 99 -4.74 -3.28 -34.63
C VAL A 99 -5.37 -3.64 -36.00
N GLY A 100 -6.54 -3.08 -36.29
CA GLY A 100 -7.24 -3.18 -37.58
C GLY A 100 -6.58 -2.38 -38.70
N ASP A 101 -7.35 -2.00 -39.72
CA ASP A 101 -6.90 -1.11 -40.81
C ASP A 101 -6.90 0.38 -40.39
N ASP A 102 -6.65 0.63 -39.11
CA ASP A 102 -6.55 1.99 -38.58
C ASP A 102 -5.22 2.62 -39.00
N ASP A 103 -5.28 3.45 -40.03
CA ASP A 103 -4.17 4.24 -40.56
C ASP A 103 -4.18 5.69 -40.02
N GLY A 104 -4.94 5.96 -38.95
CA GLY A 104 -5.04 7.29 -38.35
C GLY A 104 -3.74 7.77 -37.66
N PRO A 105 -3.66 9.05 -37.29
CA PRO A 105 -2.54 9.57 -36.50
C PRO A 105 -2.60 9.08 -35.04
N PRO A 106 -1.48 9.16 -34.30
CA PRO A 106 -1.46 8.92 -32.86
C PRO A 106 -2.45 9.82 -32.11
N ARG A 107 -3.18 9.25 -31.15
CA ARG A 107 -4.31 9.92 -30.50
C ARG A 107 -4.56 9.43 -29.07
N TRP A 108 -5.15 10.29 -28.25
CA TRP A 108 -5.58 9.93 -26.90
C TRP A 108 -6.97 9.30 -26.91
N PHE A 109 -7.18 8.34 -26.02
CA PHE A 109 -8.50 7.82 -25.68
C PHE A 109 -8.61 7.62 -24.17
N SER A 110 -9.83 7.61 -23.62
CA SER A 110 -10.07 7.22 -22.23
C SER A 110 -10.73 5.84 -22.20
N PRO A 111 -10.20 4.88 -21.43
CA PRO A 111 -10.83 3.56 -21.29
C PRO A 111 -12.22 3.66 -20.66
N LEU A 112 -13.18 2.86 -21.14
CA LEU A 112 -14.56 2.89 -20.64
C LEU A 112 -14.65 2.45 -19.16
N GLU A 113 -13.75 1.58 -18.71
CA GLU A 113 -13.66 1.14 -17.32
C GLU A 113 -13.23 2.27 -16.37
N CYS A 114 -12.70 3.38 -16.89
CA CYS A 114 -12.29 4.53 -16.09
C CYS A 114 -13.44 5.54 -15.83
N ALA A 115 -14.68 5.21 -16.18
CA ALA A 115 -15.82 6.13 -16.08
C ALA A 115 -16.17 6.56 -14.64
N ALA A 116 -15.70 5.86 -13.61
CA ALA A 116 -16.00 6.11 -12.21
C ALA A 116 -15.14 7.21 -11.56
N GLN A 117 -14.81 8.27 -12.32
CA GLN A 117 -13.90 9.31 -11.88
C GLN A 117 -14.44 10.14 -10.70
N ALA A 118 -13.66 10.23 -9.63
CA ALA A 118 -13.91 11.18 -8.54
C ALA A 118 -13.69 12.64 -8.99
N LYS A 119 -14.51 13.55 -8.48
CA LYS A 119 -14.36 14.99 -8.78
C LYS A 119 -13.02 15.50 -8.26
N GLY A 120 -12.25 16.17 -9.12
CA GLY A 120 -10.94 16.73 -8.76
C GLY A 120 -9.78 15.73 -8.82
N SER A 121 -9.99 14.53 -9.40
CA SER A 121 -8.89 13.58 -9.63
C SER A 121 -7.77 14.19 -10.49
N PRO A 122 -6.49 13.94 -10.17
CA PRO A 122 -5.38 14.29 -11.05
C PRO A 122 -5.50 13.62 -12.43
N LEU A 123 -4.84 14.20 -13.43
CA LEU A 123 -4.78 13.63 -14.77
C LEU A 123 -3.68 12.59 -14.84
N LEU A 124 -3.95 11.44 -15.45
CA LEU A 124 -2.98 10.40 -15.76
C LEU A 124 -2.93 10.22 -17.28
N LEU A 125 -1.77 10.51 -17.86
CA LEU A 125 -1.45 10.28 -19.26
C LEU A 125 -0.56 9.04 -19.36
N PHE A 126 -1.12 7.95 -19.87
CA PHE A 126 -0.39 6.72 -20.15
C PHE A 126 0.25 6.75 -21.54
N ILE A 127 1.54 6.50 -21.60
CA ILE A 127 2.35 6.48 -22.82
C ILE A 127 2.82 5.03 -23.03
N PRO A 128 2.35 4.35 -24.09
CA PRO A 128 2.56 2.91 -24.26
C PRO A 128 4.01 2.56 -24.57
N GLY A 129 4.34 1.29 -24.34
CA GLY A 129 5.60 0.70 -24.75
C GLY A 129 5.58 0.24 -26.21
N ILE A 130 6.28 -0.86 -26.46
CA ILE A 130 6.51 -1.38 -27.81
C ILE A 130 5.24 -1.97 -28.46
N ASP A 131 4.13 -2.16 -27.75
CA ASP A 131 2.87 -2.55 -28.38
C ASP A 131 2.21 -1.36 -29.09
N GLY A 132 2.27 -0.16 -28.51
CA GLY A 132 1.69 1.08 -29.03
C GLY A 132 0.17 1.17 -28.92
N THR A 133 -0.52 0.15 -28.39
CA THR A 133 -1.98 0.09 -28.37
C THR A 133 -2.60 1.10 -27.40
N GLY A 134 -1.87 1.47 -26.35
CA GLY A 134 -2.40 2.26 -25.23
C GLY A 134 -3.16 1.42 -24.19
N LEU A 135 -3.27 0.11 -24.39
CA LEU A 135 -3.96 -0.82 -23.48
C LEU A 135 -3.01 -1.48 -22.46
N GLY A 136 -1.76 -1.01 -22.31
CA GLY A 136 -0.80 -1.56 -21.35
C GLY A 136 -1.26 -1.53 -19.89
N LEU A 137 -2.16 -0.62 -19.53
CA LEU A 137 -2.77 -0.53 -18.19
C LEU A 137 -4.14 -1.21 -18.06
N ILE A 138 -4.54 -2.03 -19.03
CA ILE A 138 -5.89 -2.64 -19.08
C ILE A 138 -6.30 -3.41 -17.81
N ARG A 139 -5.34 -4.07 -17.14
CA ARG A 139 -5.58 -4.77 -15.85
C ARG A 139 -5.85 -3.81 -14.69
N HIS A 140 -5.49 -2.54 -14.84
CA HIS A 140 -5.50 -1.50 -13.79
C HIS A 140 -6.55 -0.40 -14.04
N HIS A 141 -7.12 -0.30 -15.25
CA HIS A 141 -8.04 0.78 -15.65
C HIS A 141 -9.16 1.05 -14.65
N LYS A 142 -9.86 0.01 -14.17
CA LYS A 142 -10.95 0.17 -13.20
C LYS A 142 -10.48 0.91 -11.94
N LYS A 143 -9.40 0.43 -11.30
CA LYS A 143 -8.86 1.05 -10.07
C LYS A 143 -8.25 2.42 -10.34
N LEU A 144 -7.57 2.59 -11.47
CA LEU A 144 -7.00 3.89 -11.85
C LEU A 144 -8.11 4.92 -12.05
N GLY A 145 -9.20 4.57 -12.72
CA GLY A 145 -10.34 5.45 -12.95
C GLY A 145 -11.06 5.89 -11.68
N GLU A 146 -10.97 5.13 -10.59
CA GLU A 146 -11.53 5.56 -9.29
C GLU A 146 -10.76 6.75 -8.69
N VAL A 147 -9.49 6.96 -9.07
CA VAL A 147 -8.59 7.95 -8.43
C VAL A 147 -7.90 8.91 -9.41
N PHE A 148 -7.93 8.64 -10.71
CA PHE A 148 -7.37 9.42 -11.80
C PHE A 148 -8.40 9.66 -12.91
N ASP A 149 -8.20 10.72 -13.68
CA ASP A 149 -8.71 10.84 -15.04
C ASP A 149 -7.67 10.24 -15.98
N VAL A 150 -8.02 9.14 -16.65
CA VAL A 150 -7.04 8.29 -17.34
C VAL A 150 -7.18 8.46 -18.84
N TRP A 151 -6.13 8.96 -19.49
CA TRP A 151 -6.01 9.01 -20.94
C TRP A 151 -4.83 8.15 -21.38
N CYS A 152 -5.05 7.30 -22.36
CA CYS A 152 -4.06 6.41 -22.93
C CYS A 152 -3.72 6.86 -24.34
N LEU A 153 -2.42 6.99 -24.64
CA LEU A 153 -1.96 7.28 -25.98
C LEU A 153 -2.01 6.00 -26.82
N HIS A 154 -2.73 6.05 -27.93
CA HIS A 154 -2.69 5.02 -28.96
C HIS A 154 -1.81 5.48 -30.12
N ILE A 155 -0.87 4.64 -30.52
CA ILE A 155 0.02 4.80 -31.66
C ILE A 155 -0.33 3.67 -32.65
N PRO A 156 -1.10 3.96 -33.72
CA PRO A 156 -1.54 2.96 -34.68
C PRO A 156 -0.38 2.13 -35.25
N VAL A 157 -0.62 0.85 -35.52
CA VAL A 157 0.44 -0.11 -35.87
C VAL A 157 1.21 0.26 -37.16
N ARG A 158 0.54 0.94 -38.09
CA ARG A 158 1.12 1.43 -39.34
C ARG A 158 1.63 2.87 -39.25
N ASP A 159 1.37 3.57 -38.16
CA ASP A 159 1.93 4.90 -37.93
C ASP A 159 3.46 4.82 -37.87
N ARG A 160 4.10 5.84 -38.43
CA ARG A 160 5.57 5.97 -38.47
C ARG A 160 6.04 7.30 -37.91
N THR A 161 5.20 7.96 -37.10
CA THR A 161 5.50 9.28 -36.54
C THR A 161 6.82 9.25 -35.77
N PRO A 162 7.83 10.06 -36.14
CA PRO A 162 9.12 10.05 -35.45
C PRO A 162 9.00 10.41 -33.96
N ALA A 163 9.96 9.95 -33.15
CA ALA A 163 10.01 10.20 -31.69
C ALA A 163 9.75 11.68 -31.34
N LYS A 164 10.40 12.58 -32.08
CA LYS A 164 10.29 14.04 -31.90
C LYS A 164 8.85 14.55 -32.04
N ASP A 165 8.08 14.00 -32.97
CA ASP A 165 6.72 14.45 -33.22
C ASP A 165 5.71 13.80 -32.28
N LEU A 166 5.94 12.55 -31.86
CA LEU A 166 5.21 11.94 -30.73
C LEU A 166 5.41 12.73 -29.44
N MET A 167 6.65 13.14 -29.13
CA MET A 167 6.93 13.99 -27.98
C MET A 167 6.20 15.32 -28.05
N LYS A 168 6.17 15.98 -29.21
CA LYS A 168 5.41 17.23 -29.39
C LYS A 168 3.93 17.03 -29.13
N LEU A 169 3.35 15.90 -29.55
CA LEU A 169 1.95 15.58 -29.28
C LEU A 169 1.68 15.49 -27.76
N ILE A 170 2.53 14.75 -27.05
CA ILE A 170 2.43 14.59 -25.59
C ILE A 170 2.62 15.95 -24.90
N GLU A 171 3.66 16.69 -25.28
CA GLU A 171 3.96 18.03 -24.74
C GLU A 171 2.81 19.03 -24.97
N ARG A 172 2.19 19.03 -26.16
CA ARG A 172 1.01 19.87 -26.44
C ARG A 172 -0.14 19.55 -25.51
N THR A 173 -0.37 18.26 -25.25
CA THR A 173 -1.43 17.80 -24.35
C THR A 173 -1.14 18.27 -22.93
N VAL A 174 0.08 18.04 -22.43
CA VAL A 174 0.54 18.51 -21.11
C VAL A 174 0.36 20.03 -20.96
N LYS A 175 0.79 20.82 -21.94
CA LYS A 175 0.66 22.28 -21.91
C LYS A 175 -0.79 22.74 -21.93
N SER A 176 -1.64 22.10 -22.73
CA SER A 176 -3.08 22.41 -22.81
C SER A 176 -3.80 22.12 -21.49
N GLU A 177 -3.54 20.96 -20.90
CA GLU A 177 -4.15 20.54 -19.64
C GLU A 177 -3.68 21.39 -18.46
N ASN A 178 -2.39 21.71 -18.40
CA ASN A 178 -1.86 22.62 -17.40
C ASN A 178 -2.41 24.05 -17.57
N HIS A 179 -2.63 24.52 -18.81
CA HIS A 179 -3.24 25.82 -19.05
C HIS A 179 -4.70 25.87 -18.56
N SER A 180 -5.46 24.79 -18.81
CA SER A 180 -6.87 24.68 -18.41
C SER A 180 -7.02 24.44 -16.90
N PHE A 181 -6.09 23.69 -16.28
CA PHE A 181 -6.13 23.28 -14.89
C PHE A 181 -4.76 23.44 -14.20
N PRO A 182 -4.26 24.67 -13.96
CA PRO A 182 -2.88 24.95 -13.51
C PRO A 182 -2.52 24.47 -12.09
N ASN A 183 -3.49 23.96 -11.33
CA ASN A 183 -3.27 23.41 -9.99
C ASN A 183 -3.53 21.90 -9.92
N ARG A 184 -3.86 21.27 -11.04
CA ARG A 184 -4.12 19.84 -11.14
C ARG A 184 -2.81 19.15 -11.54
N PRO A 185 -2.27 18.24 -10.71
CA PRO A 185 -1.09 17.47 -11.09
C PRO A 185 -1.35 16.62 -12.32
N ILE A 186 -0.33 16.48 -13.17
CA ILE A 186 -0.37 15.59 -14.33
C ILE A 186 0.64 14.46 -14.12
N TYR A 187 0.14 13.23 -14.09
CA TYR A 187 0.91 12.01 -14.00
C TYR A 187 1.26 11.52 -15.40
N LEU A 188 2.54 11.41 -15.71
CA LEU A 188 3.02 10.75 -16.92
C LEU A 188 3.42 9.33 -16.56
N VAL A 189 2.66 8.34 -17.05
CA VAL A 189 2.95 6.92 -16.83
C VAL A 189 3.48 6.34 -18.12
N GLY A 190 4.77 6.02 -18.17
CA GLY A 190 5.41 5.48 -19.36
C GLY A 190 5.90 4.06 -19.14
N GLU A 191 5.69 3.20 -20.14
CA GLU A 191 6.22 1.84 -20.18
C GLU A 191 7.33 1.76 -21.24
N SER A 192 8.52 1.23 -20.88
CA SER A 192 9.63 1.01 -21.83
C SER A 192 9.97 2.26 -22.65
N ILE A 193 9.73 2.26 -23.97
CA ILE A 193 9.88 3.41 -24.87
C ILE A 193 9.09 4.62 -24.37
N GLY A 194 7.85 4.39 -23.92
CA GLY A 194 6.97 5.43 -23.40
C GLY A 194 7.52 6.10 -22.15
N ALA A 195 8.28 5.38 -21.32
CA ALA A 195 8.98 5.96 -20.17
C ALA A 195 10.06 6.96 -20.60
N CYS A 196 10.80 6.66 -21.67
CA CYS A 196 11.82 7.55 -22.22
C CYS A 196 11.19 8.83 -22.79
N LEU A 197 10.08 8.69 -23.53
CA LEU A 197 9.32 9.82 -24.06
C LEU A 197 8.75 10.69 -22.93
N ALA A 198 8.19 10.06 -21.89
CA ALA A 198 7.66 10.75 -20.71
C ALA A 198 8.74 11.56 -19.98
N LEU A 199 9.93 10.99 -19.81
CA LEU A 199 11.07 11.64 -19.18
C LEU A 199 11.51 12.88 -19.97
N ASP A 200 11.63 12.79 -21.29
CA ASP A 200 12.01 13.94 -22.14
C ASP A 200 10.92 15.03 -22.14
N VAL A 201 9.64 14.65 -22.16
CA VAL A 201 8.54 15.62 -22.00
C VAL A 201 8.64 16.33 -20.64
N ALA A 202 8.93 15.61 -19.57
CA ALA A 202 9.11 16.20 -18.24
C ALA A 202 10.33 17.14 -18.20
N ALA A 203 11.43 16.78 -18.86
CA ALA A 203 12.63 17.60 -18.96
C ALA A 203 12.39 18.93 -19.69
N ARG A 204 11.54 18.94 -20.72
CA ARG A 204 11.19 20.14 -21.50
C ARG A 204 10.17 21.04 -20.81
N ASN A 205 9.50 20.55 -19.77
CA ASN A 205 8.44 21.25 -19.06
C ASN A 205 8.72 21.33 -17.55
N PRO A 206 9.89 21.84 -17.12
CA PRO A 206 10.30 21.80 -15.71
C PRO A 206 9.44 22.66 -14.78
N ASN A 207 8.65 23.59 -15.35
CA ASN A 207 7.76 24.49 -14.62
C ASN A 207 6.32 23.99 -14.50
N ILE A 208 5.99 22.87 -15.16
CA ILE A 208 4.67 22.24 -15.07
C ILE A 208 4.71 21.21 -13.94
N ASP A 209 3.62 21.13 -13.19
CA ASP A 209 3.49 20.21 -12.06
C ASP A 209 3.28 18.76 -12.52
N LEU A 210 4.40 18.10 -12.83
CA LEU A 210 4.45 16.73 -13.34
C LEU A 210 4.89 15.72 -12.27
N ALA A 211 4.28 14.54 -12.30
CA ALA A 211 4.73 13.36 -11.57
C ALA A 211 5.00 12.23 -12.58
N LEU A 212 6.17 11.60 -12.51
CA LEU A 212 6.63 10.63 -13.50
C LEU A 212 6.59 9.21 -12.91
N ILE A 213 5.90 8.28 -13.57
CA ILE A 213 5.95 6.86 -13.25
C ILE A 213 6.54 6.12 -14.45
N MET A 214 7.68 5.48 -14.27
CA MET A 214 8.40 4.77 -15.33
C MET A 214 8.43 3.28 -15.03
N ALA A 215 7.79 2.47 -15.86
CA ALA A 215 7.91 1.02 -15.82
C ALA A 215 8.95 0.54 -16.81
N ASN A 216 9.97 -0.18 -16.31
CA ASN A 216 11.09 -0.72 -17.07
C ASN A 216 11.64 0.28 -18.11
N PRO A 217 12.04 1.51 -17.70
CA PRO A 217 12.55 2.49 -18.64
C PRO A 217 13.78 1.93 -19.34
N ALA A 218 13.82 2.05 -20.66
CA ALA A 218 15.01 1.70 -21.41
C ALA A 218 16.09 2.77 -21.17
N THR A 219 17.24 2.39 -20.65
CA THR A 219 18.35 3.33 -20.38
C THR A 219 19.42 3.30 -21.45
N HIS A 220 19.55 2.17 -22.13
CA HIS A 220 20.54 1.93 -23.16
C HIS A 220 19.98 0.94 -24.20
N VAL A 221 20.38 1.09 -25.46
CA VAL A 221 20.10 0.11 -26.52
C VAL A 221 21.42 -0.55 -26.91
N ASN A 222 21.64 -1.79 -26.46
CA ASN A 222 22.87 -2.50 -26.81
C ASN A 222 22.86 -2.87 -28.31
N ASN A 223 23.92 -2.52 -29.03
CA ASN A 223 24.12 -2.93 -30.42
C ASN A 223 24.17 -4.47 -30.55
N LEU A 224 24.62 -5.17 -29.50
CA LEU A 224 24.67 -6.63 -29.44
C LEU A 224 23.28 -7.28 -29.33
N MET A 225 22.26 -6.56 -28.84
CA MET A 225 20.87 -7.04 -28.74
C MET A 225 20.03 -6.65 -29.95
N SER A 226 20.27 -5.46 -30.51
CA SER A 226 19.49 -4.96 -31.66
C SER A 226 19.95 -5.53 -33.00
N GLN A 227 21.24 -5.80 -33.21
CA GLN A 227 21.77 -6.32 -34.49
C GLN A 227 21.36 -7.78 -34.78
N PRO A 228 21.42 -8.72 -33.82
CA PRO A 228 20.90 -10.08 -34.02
C PRO A 228 19.39 -10.09 -34.19
N LEU A 229 18.63 -9.26 -33.46
CA LEU A 229 17.18 -9.11 -33.65
C LEU A 229 16.83 -8.63 -35.06
N VAL A 230 17.49 -7.56 -35.52
CA VAL A 230 17.31 -7.01 -36.86
C VAL A 230 17.72 -8.04 -37.92
N GLY A 231 18.82 -8.77 -37.69
CA GLY A 231 19.27 -9.88 -38.54
C GLY A 231 18.27 -11.03 -38.62
N MET A 232 17.75 -11.50 -37.49
CA MET A 232 16.76 -12.58 -37.40
C MET A 232 15.41 -12.17 -38.01
N LEU A 233 14.95 -10.95 -37.75
CA LEU A 233 13.76 -10.36 -38.38
C LEU A 233 13.93 -10.22 -39.91
N ASN A 234 15.16 -10.01 -40.38
CA ASN A 234 15.47 -9.94 -41.80
C ASN A 234 15.49 -11.30 -42.49
N VAL A 235 15.81 -12.39 -41.76
CA VAL A 235 15.99 -13.74 -42.31
C VAL A 235 14.75 -14.64 -42.16
N LEU A 236 13.90 -14.43 -41.14
CA LEU A 236 12.75 -15.31 -40.84
C LEU A 236 11.42 -14.54 -40.69
N PRO A 237 10.55 -14.50 -41.71
CA PRO A 237 9.20 -13.93 -41.59
C PRO A 237 8.30 -14.69 -40.59
N TYR A 238 8.61 -15.97 -40.34
CA TYR A 238 7.83 -16.90 -39.52
C TYR A 238 8.38 -17.10 -38.09
N GLY A 239 9.48 -16.45 -37.72
CA GLY A 239 10.17 -16.63 -36.43
C GLY A 239 9.72 -15.68 -35.29
N VAL A 240 8.83 -14.72 -35.60
CA VAL A 240 8.35 -13.71 -34.63
C VAL A 240 7.78 -14.33 -33.33
N PRO A 241 7.01 -15.44 -33.33
CA PRO A 241 6.43 -15.99 -32.10
C PRO A 241 7.48 -16.54 -31.12
N THR A 242 8.49 -17.26 -31.63
CA THR A 242 9.62 -17.75 -30.82
C THR A 242 10.45 -16.58 -30.29
N LEU A 243 10.63 -15.55 -31.12
CA LEU A 243 11.26 -14.30 -30.73
C LEU A 243 10.49 -13.60 -29.60
N LEU A 244 9.15 -13.61 -29.65
CA LEU A 244 8.30 -13.03 -28.60
C LEU A 244 8.37 -13.85 -27.30
N GLU A 245 8.43 -15.18 -27.35
CA GLU A 245 8.63 -16.00 -26.14
C GLU A 245 10.01 -15.76 -25.51
N GLU A 246 11.07 -15.68 -26.33
CA GLU A 246 12.45 -15.51 -25.86
C GLU A 246 12.79 -14.07 -25.42
N ILE A 247 12.29 -13.05 -26.12
CA ILE A 247 12.57 -11.63 -25.81
C ILE A 247 11.68 -11.10 -24.70
N PHE A 248 10.40 -11.46 -24.75
CA PHE A 248 9.36 -10.81 -23.94
C PHE A 248 8.88 -11.69 -22.79
N GLY A 249 9.44 -12.90 -22.63
CA GLY A 249 9.20 -13.78 -21.48
C GLY A 249 7.76 -14.30 -21.39
N PHE A 250 7.01 -14.26 -22.50
CA PHE A 250 5.63 -14.71 -22.60
C PHE A 250 5.49 -16.25 -22.49
N LYS A 251 5.89 -16.85 -21.37
CA LYS A 251 5.73 -18.29 -21.11
C LYS A 251 4.27 -18.74 -21.19
N GLN A 252 3.31 -17.86 -20.91
CA GLN A 252 1.87 -18.13 -20.94
C GLN A 252 1.26 -18.14 -22.36
N VAL A 253 1.97 -17.66 -23.39
CA VAL A 253 1.44 -17.64 -24.76
C VAL A 253 1.17 -19.07 -25.26
N LYS A 254 2.02 -20.03 -24.91
CA LYS A 254 1.85 -21.44 -25.31
C LYS A 254 0.51 -22.06 -24.88
N ASP A 255 0.00 -21.69 -23.71
CA ASP A 255 -1.25 -22.26 -23.16
C ASP A 255 -2.52 -21.53 -23.65
N HIS A 256 -2.39 -20.32 -24.21
CA HIS A 256 -3.53 -19.45 -24.59
C HIS A 256 -3.57 -19.08 -26.09
N LEU A 257 -2.74 -19.69 -26.93
CA LEU A 257 -2.73 -19.52 -28.38
C LEU A 257 -3.96 -20.16 -29.06
N GLN A 258 -5.13 -19.57 -28.87
CA GLN A 258 -6.18 -19.65 -29.88
C GLN A 258 -5.69 -18.92 -31.13
N THR A 259 -5.97 -19.47 -32.32
CA THR A 259 -5.50 -18.96 -33.64
C THR A 259 -5.75 -17.47 -33.86
N TYR A 260 -6.77 -16.89 -33.21
CA TYR A 260 -7.14 -15.48 -33.34
C TYR A 260 -6.21 -14.52 -32.56
N ASN A 261 -5.74 -14.91 -31.38
CA ASN A 261 -4.81 -14.10 -30.56
C ASN A 261 -3.44 -13.96 -31.24
N PHE A 262 -3.06 -14.99 -32.02
CA PHE A 262 -1.86 -14.97 -32.85
C PHE A 262 -1.91 -13.90 -33.96
N LYS A 263 -3.09 -13.67 -34.55
CA LYS A 263 -3.26 -12.67 -35.62
C LYS A 263 -3.08 -11.24 -35.07
N THR A 264 -3.55 -10.97 -33.86
CA THR A 264 -3.35 -9.67 -33.20
C THR A 264 -1.87 -9.43 -32.91
N LEU A 265 -1.21 -10.40 -32.27
CA LEU A 265 0.22 -10.31 -31.93
C LEU A 265 1.11 -10.11 -33.18
N SER A 266 0.88 -10.90 -34.22
CA SER A 266 1.65 -10.82 -35.47
C SER A 266 1.46 -9.49 -36.21
N ARG A 267 0.34 -8.79 -35.99
CA ARG A 267 0.15 -7.43 -36.50
C ARG A 267 0.86 -6.39 -35.62
N ILE A 268 0.71 -6.44 -34.29
CA ILE A 268 1.38 -5.52 -33.34
C ILE A 268 2.90 -5.52 -33.56
N PHE A 269 3.45 -6.71 -33.77
CA PHE A 269 4.88 -6.98 -33.92
C PHE A 269 5.26 -7.38 -35.34
N ALA A 270 4.55 -6.87 -36.36
CA ALA A 270 4.94 -7.04 -37.75
C ALA A 270 6.38 -6.52 -37.96
N LYS A 271 7.16 -7.18 -38.82
CA LYS A 271 8.59 -6.90 -39.04
C LYS A 271 8.90 -5.41 -39.18
N ASP A 272 8.26 -4.73 -40.12
CA ASP A 272 8.53 -3.32 -40.42
C ASP A 272 8.14 -2.39 -39.26
N THR A 273 7.08 -2.76 -38.53
CA THR A 273 6.66 -2.04 -37.33
C THR A 273 7.67 -2.22 -36.20
N LEU A 274 8.18 -3.43 -35.99
CA LEU A 274 9.17 -3.70 -34.96
C LEU A 274 10.50 -2.98 -35.25
N LEU A 275 10.96 -2.98 -36.52
CA LEU A 275 12.14 -2.22 -36.93
C LEU A 275 11.98 -0.73 -36.65
N TRP A 276 10.83 -0.14 -37.02
CA TRP A 276 10.54 1.26 -36.72
C TRP A 276 10.49 1.53 -35.22
N LYS A 277 9.88 0.65 -34.42
CA LYS A 277 9.81 0.80 -32.95
C LYS A 277 11.18 0.71 -32.28
N LEU A 278 12.12 -0.09 -32.83
CA LEU A 278 13.50 -0.13 -32.36
C LEU A 278 14.25 1.18 -32.67
N GLU A 279 14.02 1.79 -33.83
CA GLU A 279 14.58 3.12 -34.14
C GLU A 279 13.93 4.23 -33.27
N LEU A 280 12.63 4.13 -33.02
CA LEU A 280 11.92 4.98 -32.07
C LEU A 280 12.54 4.87 -30.66
N LEU A 281 12.80 3.64 -30.19
CA LEU A 281 13.45 3.38 -28.91
C LEU A 281 14.83 4.03 -28.84
N LYS A 282 15.69 3.80 -29.84
CA LYS A 282 17.03 4.41 -29.90
C LYS A 282 16.97 5.95 -29.81
N SER A 283 16.07 6.56 -30.59
CA SER A 283 15.89 8.02 -30.57
C SER A 283 15.36 8.51 -29.23
N ALA A 284 14.42 7.79 -28.61
CA ALA A 284 13.83 8.16 -27.33
C ALA A 284 14.86 8.06 -26.19
N VAL A 285 15.65 6.97 -26.15
CA VAL A 285 16.72 6.77 -25.16
C VAL A 285 17.79 7.85 -25.27
N ALA A 286 18.25 8.14 -26.50
CA ALA A 286 19.26 9.18 -26.72
C ALA A 286 18.77 10.55 -26.24
N SER A 287 17.51 10.89 -26.52
CA SER A 287 16.92 12.16 -26.09
C SER A 287 16.70 12.21 -24.57
N ALA A 288 16.19 11.13 -23.96
CA ALA A 288 15.99 11.03 -22.51
C ALA A 288 17.32 11.21 -21.75
N ASN A 289 18.37 10.48 -22.15
CA ASN A 289 19.70 10.59 -21.54
C ASN A 289 20.31 11.99 -21.67
N SER A 290 20.04 12.70 -22.77
CA SER A 290 20.57 14.05 -22.99
C SER A 290 19.88 15.12 -22.12
N HIS A 291 18.62 14.90 -21.74
CA HIS A 291 17.80 15.92 -21.06
C HIS A 291 17.46 15.58 -19.61
N ILE A 292 17.86 14.41 -19.08
CA ILE A 292 17.53 13.94 -17.74
C ILE A 292 17.82 14.97 -16.62
N TYR A 293 18.91 15.75 -16.74
CA TYR A 293 19.30 16.76 -15.76
C TYR A 293 18.32 17.95 -15.64
N ALA A 294 17.49 18.17 -16.66
CA ALA A 294 16.48 19.23 -16.66
C ALA A 294 15.16 18.79 -15.98
N VAL A 295 14.98 17.49 -15.71
CA VAL A 295 13.77 16.98 -15.07
C VAL A 295 13.65 17.53 -13.64
N ARG A 296 12.49 18.13 -13.35
CA ARG A 296 12.10 18.62 -12.01
C ARG A 296 10.98 17.82 -11.36
N ALA A 297 10.32 16.95 -12.14
CA ALA A 297 9.26 16.08 -11.68
C ALA A 297 9.78 15.07 -10.65
N GLU A 298 8.98 14.78 -9.63
CA GLU A 298 9.20 13.60 -8.80
C GLU A 298 8.99 12.33 -9.63
N THR A 299 9.74 11.28 -9.31
CA THR A 299 9.79 10.09 -10.15
C THR A 299 9.61 8.81 -9.33
N LEU A 300 8.77 7.91 -9.82
CA LEU A 300 8.64 6.53 -9.36
C LEU A 300 9.09 5.59 -10.49
N ILE A 301 10.20 4.91 -10.29
CA ILE A 301 10.72 3.88 -11.21
C ILE A 301 10.28 2.51 -10.72
N LEU A 302 9.56 1.78 -11.55
CA LEU A 302 9.17 0.39 -11.33
C LEU A 302 10.07 -0.50 -12.19
N LEU A 303 10.87 -1.34 -11.53
CA LEU A 303 11.80 -2.25 -12.18
C LEU A 303 11.35 -3.69 -12.00
N SER A 304 11.37 -4.46 -13.07
CA SER A 304 11.07 -5.88 -13.06
C SER A 304 12.37 -6.66 -12.89
N GLY A 305 12.50 -7.42 -11.80
CA GLY A 305 13.75 -8.09 -11.45
C GLY A 305 14.16 -9.21 -12.41
N ARG A 306 13.23 -9.74 -13.22
CA ARG A 306 13.51 -10.73 -14.25
C ARG A 306 13.57 -10.14 -15.66
N ASP A 307 13.56 -8.82 -15.80
CA ASP A 307 13.78 -8.17 -17.09
C ASP A 307 15.25 -8.33 -17.50
N GLN A 308 15.49 -9.17 -18.50
CA GLN A 308 16.83 -9.41 -19.06
C GLN A 308 17.10 -8.53 -20.30
N TRP A 309 16.14 -7.71 -20.71
CA TRP A 309 16.16 -7.06 -22.02
C TRP A 309 16.59 -5.59 -21.95
N LEU A 310 16.00 -4.83 -21.02
CA LEU A 310 16.26 -3.38 -20.91
C LEU A 310 16.82 -2.97 -19.56
N LEU A 311 16.86 -3.88 -18.58
CA LEU A 311 17.37 -3.58 -17.25
C LEU A 311 18.89 -3.51 -17.26
N ASN A 312 19.42 -2.31 -17.02
CA ASN A 312 20.80 -2.09 -16.61
C ASN A 312 20.78 -1.43 -15.23
N GLU A 313 21.19 -2.16 -14.19
CA GLU A 313 21.10 -1.67 -12.82
C GLU A 313 21.97 -0.42 -12.59
N GLU A 314 23.16 -0.33 -13.19
CA GLU A 314 24.06 0.82 -13.07
C GLU A 314 23.42 2.10 -13.67
N ASP A 315 22.74 1.97 -14.80
CA ASP A 315 22.03 3.08 -15.42
C ASP A 315 20.83 3.52 -14.59
N ILE A 316 20.06 2.58 -14.02
CA ILE A 316 18.95 2.95 -13.13
C ILE A 316 19.47 3.59 -11.85
N ASP A 317 20.62 3.14 -11.35
CA ASP A 317 21.32 3.80 -10.27
C ASP A 317 21.71 5.23 -10.66
N ARG A 318 22.30 5.44 -11.83
CA ARG A 318 22.56 6.79 -12.36
C ARG A 318 21.29 7.64 -12.45
N TYR A 319 20.20 7.09 -12.99
CA TYR A 319 18.93 7.80 -13.13
C TYR A 319 18.41 8.26 -11.77
N SER A 320 18.40 7.36 -10.79
CA SER A 320 17.90 7.66 -9.46
C SER A 320 18.70 8.73 -8.70
N HIS A 321 20.02 8.82 -8.95
CA HIS A 321 20.87 9.86 -8.35
C HIS A 321 20.73 11.20 -9.09
N THR A 322 20.31 11.16 -10.36
CA THR A 322 20.15 12.36 -11.18
C THR A 322 18.77 13.00 -11.02
N LEU A 323 17.72 12.16 -10.91
CA LEU A 323 16.34 12.60 -10.83
C LEU A 323 15.96 13.06 -9.41
N PRO A 324 15.28 14.20 -9.26
CA PRO A 324 14.88 14.69 -7.95
C PRO A 324 13.78 13.82 -7.34
N LYS A 325 13.89 13.52 -6.04
CA LYS A 325 12.89 12.75 -5.28
C LYS A 325 12.50 11.44 -5.99
N CYS A 326 13.50 10.71 -6.49
CA CYS A 326 13.30 9.46 -7.21
C CYS A 326 13.10 8.29 -6.24
N ILE A 327 11.97 7.60 -6.38
CA ILE A 327 11.66 6.34 -5.69
C ILE A 327 11.91 5.21 -6.68
N VAL A 328 12.66 4.17 -6.27
CA VAL A 328 12.87 2.98 -7.10
C VAL A 328 12.24 1.78 -6.39
N ARG A 329 11.34 1.08 -7.10
CA ARG A 329 10.70 -0.16 -6.63
C ARG A 329 11.15 -1.32 -7.49
N LYS A 330 11.93 -2.23 -6.90
CA LYS A 330 12.40 -3.46 -7.54
C LYS A 330 11.40 -4.60 -7.25
N LEU A 331 10.70 -5.05 -8.29
CA LEU A 331 9.71 -6.13 -8.27
C LEU A 331 10.41 -7.42 -8.71
N LYS A 332 11.08 -8.07 -7.75
CA LYS A 332 12.12 -9.10 -7.98
C LYS A 332 11.67 -10.28 -8.84
N ASP A 333 10.41 -10.69 -8.72
CA ASP A 333 9.88 -11.89 -9.35
C ASP A 333 9.15 -11.65 -10.67
N ASN A 334 9.08 -10.41 -11.13
CA ASN A 334 8.26 -10.01 -12.28
C ASN A 334 9.09 -9.88 -13.57
N GLY A 335 8.46 -10.20 -14.70
CA GLY A 335 9.03 -10.06 -16.05
C GLY A 335 8.80 -8.69 -16.70
N HIS A 336 9.22 -8.55 -17.96
CA HIS A 336 9.25 -7.27 -18.69
C HIS A 336 7.87 -6.57 -18.82
N PHE A 337 6.78 -7.33 -18.97
CA PHE A 337 5.42 -6.79 -19.07
C PHE A 337 4.82 -6.58 -17.68
N LEU A 338 5.42 -5.67 -16.92
CA LEU A 338 5.16 -5.52 -15.50
C LEU A 338 3.67 -5.35 -15.17
N PHE A 339 2.95 -4.54 -15.95
CA PHE A 339 1.53 -4.27 -15.71
C PHE A 339 0.61 -5.46 -16.04
N PHE A 340 1.14 -6.50 -16.69
CA PHE A 340 0.43 -7.74 -16.97
C PHE A 340 0.77 -8.87 -16.01
N GLU A 341 1.72 -8.69 -15.10
CA GLU A 341 2.11 -9.72 -14.14
C GLU A 341 1.10 -9.87 -13.00
N ASP A 342 0.87 -11.11 -12.57
CA ASP A 342 0.04 -11.37 -11.39
C ASP A 342 0.77 -10.88 -10.13
N GLY A 343 0.03 -10.30 -9.18
CA GLY A 343 0.58 -9.69 -7.97
C GLY A 343 1.01 -8.23 -8.10
N VAL A 344 1.09 -7.67 -9.31
CA VAL A 344 1.36 -6.23 -9.50
C VAL A 344 0.05 -5.45 -9.47
N ASP A 345 -0.06 -4.45 -8.60
CA ASP A 345 -1.17 -3.49 -8.58
C ASP A 345 -0.60 -2.07 -8.58
N LEU A 346 -0.75 -1.34 -9.68
CA LEU A 346 -0.17 -0.01 -9.82
C LEU A 346 -0.75 0.97 -8.79
N VAL A 347 -2.05 0.89 -8.51
CA VAL A 347 -2.70 1.78 -7.55
C VAL A 347 -2.22 1.49 -6.13
N SER A 348 -2.09 0.22 -5.74
CA SER A 348 -1.52 -0.15 -4.45
C SER A 348 -0.05 0.30 -4.33
N ILE A 349 0.77 0.14 -5.36
CA ILE A 349 2.17 0.63 -5.36
C ILE A 349 2.21 2.16 -5.17
N ILE A 350 1.35 2.90 -5.87
CA ILE A 350 1.21 4.36 -5.73
C ILE A 350 0.81 4.75 -4.29
N LYS A 351 -0.13 4.03 -3.66
CA LYS A 351 -0.52 4.23 -2.25
C LYS A 351 0.65 3.96 -1.30
N CYS A 352 1.30 2.80 -1.45
CA CYS A 352 2.40 2.33 -0.62
C CYS A 352 3.65 3.21 -0.71
N THR A 353 3.84 3.90 -1.83
CA THR A 353 4.93 4.87 -2.00
C THR A 353 4.56 6.27 -1.50
N CYS A 354 3.32 6.52 -1.10
CA CYS A 354 2.79 7.85 -0.86
C CYS A 354 3.04 8.79 -2.06
N PHE A 355 2.96 8.26 -3.29
CA PHE A 355 3.25 9.02 -4.52
C PHE A 355 2.00 9.71 -5.09
N TYR A 356 0.82 9.30 -4.65
CA TYR A 356 -0.43 9.96 -5.03
C TYR A 356 -0.55 11.32 -4.36
N ARG A 357 -0.91 12.35 -5.14
CA ARG A 357 -1.29 13.67 -4.66
C ARG A 357 -2.34 14.31 -5.57
N ARG A 358 -3.24 15.08 -4.97
CA ARG A 358 -4.31 15.80 -5.68
C ARG A 358 -3.98 17.24 -6.00
N GLY A 359 -2.95 17.80 -5.36
CA GLY A 359 -2.49 19.17 -5.56
C GLY A 359 -0.97 19.25 -5.70
N LYS A 360 -0.45 20.49 -5.71
CA LYS A 360 0.98 20.79 -5.93
C LYS A 360 1.94 20.22 -4.89
N SER A 361 1.43 19.87 -3.72
CA SER A 361 2.22 19.36 -2.60
C SER A 361 1.55 18.13 -2.01
N HIS A 362 2.35 17.17 -1.57
CA HIS A 362 1.89 16.00 -0.83
C HIS A 362 1.25 16.39 0.50
N ASP A 363 0.11 15.76 0.80
CA ASP A 363 -0.61 15.85 2.04
C ASP A 363 -1.13 14.47 2.45
N HIS A 364 -0.54 13.90 3.50
CA HIS A 364 -0.85 12.55 3.99
C HIS A 364 -2.30 12.33 4.44
N LEU A 365 -3.11 13.38 4.54
CA LEU A 365 -4.53 13.27 4.90
C LEU A 365 -5.40 13.37 3.65
N THR A 366 -5.26 14.45 2.87
CA THR A 366 -6.14 14.69 1.71
C THR A 366 -5.82 13.81 0.51
N ASP A 367 -4.57 13.35 0.41
CA ASP A 367 -4.11 12.46 -0.65
C ASP A 367 -4.26 10.98 -0.26
N TYR A 368 -4.58 10.68 1.01
CA TYR A 368 -4.74 9.30 1.44
C TYR A 368 -5.97 8.64 0.79
N ILE A 369 -5.76 7.44 0.26
CA ILE A 369 -6.81 6.59 -0.31
C ILE A 369 -6.98 5.39 0.61
N MET A 370 -8.20 5.14 1.06
CA MET A 370 -8.53 4.00 1.92
C MET A 370 -8.10 2.66 1.28
N PRO A 371 -7.73 1.65 2.08
CA PRO A 371 -7.47 0.33 1.57
C PRO A 371 -8.77 -0.27 1.06
N THR A 372 -8.68 -1.01 -0.03
CA THR A 372 -9.73 -1.91 -0.50
C THR A 372 -9.88 -3.08 0.49
N ARG A 373 -11.01 -3.79 0.41
CA ARG A 373 -11.23 -4.99 1.23
C ARG A 373 -10.17 -6.07 0.98
N TYR A 374 -9.68 -6.19 -0.26
CA TYR A 374 -8.60 -7.12 -0.59
C TYR A 374 -7.24 -6.66 -0.05
N GLU A 375 -6.91 -5.37 -0.11
CA GLU A 375 -5.69 -4.85 0.54
C GLU A 375 -5.73 -5.09 2.05
N LEU A 376 -6.90 -4.95 2.70
CA LEU A 376 -7.06 -5.33 4.12
C LEU A 376 -6.85 -6.83 4.35
N LYS A 377 -7.31 -7.68 3.43
CA LYS A 377 -7.03 -9.12 3.50
C LYS A 377 -5.54 -9.41 3.43
N GLN A 378 -4.80 -8.77 2.53
CA GLN A 378 -3.36 -8.95 2.45
C GLN A 378 -2.69 -8.58 3.78
N GLN A 379 -3.12 -7.48 4.40
CA GLN A 379 -2.64 -7.09 5.73
C GLN A 379 -3.00 -8.10 6.83
N LEU A 380 -4.19 -8.72 6.75
CA LEU A 380 -4.58 -9.81 7.63
C LEU A 380 -3.69 -11.03 7.43
N ASP A 381 -3.43 -11.43 6.18
CA ASP A 381 -2.60 -12.57 5.84
C ASP A 381 -1.14 -12.34 6.31
N ASP A 382 -0.60 -11.12 6.15
CA ASP A 382 0.74 -10.72 6.62
C ASP A 382 0.90 -10.84 8.14
N HIS A 383 -0.18 -10.58 8.90
CA HIS A 383 -0.19 -10.66 10.37
C HIS A 383 -0.84 -11.95 10.89
N LYS A 384 -1.22 -12.88 10.00
CA LYS A 384 -2.03 -14.06 10.35
C LYS A 384 -1.33 -14.93 11.38
N LEU A 385 -0.04 -15.19 11.19
CA LEU A 385 0.75 -15.98 12.15
C LEU A 385 0.71 -15.35 13.55
N LEU A 386 0.94 -14.03 13.64
CA LEU A 386 0.93 -13.32 14.91
C LEU A 386 -0.47 -13.32 15.53
N ILE A 387 -1.51 -13.02 14.76
CA ILE A 387 -2.91 -12.97 15.23
C ILE A 387 -3.38 -14.34 15.69
N ASP A 388 -3.14 -15.40 14.92
CA ASP A 388 -3.55 -16.75 15.28
C ASP A 388 -2.75 -17.25 16.51
N ALA A 389 -1.44 -16.98 16.54
CA ALA A 389 -0.57 -17.36 17.65
C ALA A 389 -0.89 -16.61 18.95
N THR A 390 -1.33 -15.35 18.89
CA THR A 390 -1.62 -14.53 20.09
C THR A 390 -3.09 -14.48 20.45
N SER A 391 -4.01 -14.88 19.57
CA SER A 391 -5.46 -14.81 19.78
C SER A 391 -5.91 -13.58 20.58
N PRO A 392 -5.72 -12.36 20.02
CA PRO A 392 -5.90 -11.11 20.76
C PRO A 392 -7.26 -11.00 21.46
N VAL A 393 -7.25 -10.55 22.72
CA VAL A 393 -8.45 -10.21 23.48
C VAL A 393 -8.65 -8.70 23.44
N TYR A 394 -9.84 -8.26 23.05
CA TYR A 394 -10.20 -6.84 23.05
C TYR A 394 -11.22 -6.56 24.14
N LEU A 395 -10.95 -5.55 24.97
CA LEU A 395 -11.84 -5.03 26.00
C LEU A 395 -12.03 -3.53 25.80
N SER A 396 -13.24 -3.03 26.03
CA SER A 396 -13.54 -1.60 26.00
C SER A 396 -14.49 -1.21 27.13
N THR A 397 -14.52 0.07 27.48
CA THR A 397 -15.36 0.60 28.56
C THR A 397 -16.54 1.39 27.98
N LEU A 398 -17.76 1.04 28.39
CA LEU A 398 -18.98 1.78 28.04
C LEU A 398 -19.05 3.14 28.77
N GLU A 399 -19.96 4.02 28.36
CA GLU A 399 -20.15 5.35 28.97
C GLU A 399 -20.51 5.27 30.47
N ASP A 400 -21.25 4.24 30.87
CA ASP A 400 -21.64 3.95 32.25
C ASP A 400 -20.48 3.42 33.12
N GLY A 401 -19.31 3.16 32.52
CA GLY A 401 -18.12 2.64 33.18
C GLY A 401 -18.01 1.11 33.18
N LYS A 402 -18.97 0.39 32.59
CA LYS A 402 -18.91 -1.07 32.49
C LYS A 402 -17.86 -1.51 31.47
N ILE A 403 -16.99 -2.42 31.87
CA ILE A 403 -16.05 -3.10 30.96
C ILE A 403 -16.82 -4.17 30.18
N VAL A 404 -16.63 -4.21 28.87
CA VAL A 404 -17.22 -5.18 27.95
C VAL A 404 -16.16 -5.79 27.04
N ARG A 405 -16.44 -6.98 26.50
CA ARG A 405 -15.61 -7.60 25.47
C ARG A 405 -15.85 -6.91 24.13
N GLY A 406 -14.83 -6.93 23.28
CA GLY A 406 -14.85 -6.29 21.97
C GLY A 406 -14.68 -4.78 22.07
N LEU A 407 -15.00 -4.11 20.97
CA LEU A 407 -14.77 -2.68 20.82
C LEU A 407 -16.02 -1.85 21.09
N GLU A 408 -17.12 -2.38 21.62
CA GLU A 408 -18.42 -1.69 21.75
C GLU A 408 -18.33 -0.33 22.47
N GLY A 409 -17.48 -0.19 23.49
CA GLY A 409 -17.24 1.07 24.22
C GLY A 409 -16.53 2.18 23.41
N ILE A 410 -16.06 1.87 22.21
CA ILE A 410 -15.40 2.86 21.35
C ILE A 410 -16.46 3.77 20.67
N PRO A 411 -16.32 5.11 20.75
CA PRO A 411 -17.16 6.05 20.02
C PRO A 411 -17.11 5.80 18.51
N SER A 412 -18.25 5.89 17.82
CA SER A 412 -18.30 5.69 16.36
C SER A 412 -17.97 6.97 15.56
N GLU A 413 -18.01 8.13 16.22
CA GLU A 413 -17.72 9.42 15.61
C GLU A 413 -16.53 10.08 16.33
N GLY A 414 -15.68 10.75 15.56
CA GLY A 414 -14.57 11.54 16.08
C GLY A 414 -14.88 13.03 16.27
N PRO A 415 -13.89 13.81 16.73
CA PRO A 415 -12.50 13.40 16.92
C PRO A 415 -12.28 12.55 18.17
N VAL A 416 -11.47 11.49 18.03
CA VAL A 416 -11.02 10.64 19.15
C VAL A 416 -9.50 10.54 19.11
N LEU A 417 -8.85 10.67 20.26
CA LEU A 417 -7.41 10.49 20.43
C LEU A 417 -7.16 9.26 21.33
N TYR A 418 -6.63 8.18 20.76
CA TYR A 418 -6.22 6.99 21.49
C TYR A 418 -4.80 7.20 21.98
N VAL A 419 -4.59 7.07 23.29
CA VAL A 419 -3.29 7.31 23.94
C VAL A 419 -2.93 6.09 24.76
N GLY A 420 -1.76 5.50 24.53
CA GLY A 420 -1.37 4.26 25.20
C GLY A 420 0.12 3.96 25.15
N TYR A 421 0.47 2.75 25.61
CA TYR A 421 1.82 2.19 25.60
C TYR A 421 2.16 1.56 24.24
N HIS A 422 3.34 1.87 23.72
CA HIS A 422 3.86 1.30 22.47
C HIS A 422 4.66 0.03 22.77
N MET A 423 4.18 -1.14 22.36
CA MET A 423 4.96 -2.38 22.51
C MET A 423 6.19 -2.35 21.62
N LEU A 424 7.17 -3.19 21.96
CA LEU A 424 8.39 -3.42 21.19
C LEU A 424 8.04 -3.62 19.71
N LEU A 425 8.69 -2.85 18.83
CA LEU A 425 8.48 -2.84 17.38
C LEU A 425 7.05 -2.53 16.89
N GLY A 426 6.13 -2.17 17.77
CA GLY A 426 4.72 -1.95 17.42
C GLY A 426 3.98 -3.24 17.05
N LEU A 427 4.30 -4.36 17.71
CA LEU A 427 3.70 -5.68 17.43
C LEU A 427 2.18 -5.70 17.58
N GLU A 428 1.61 -4.78 18.35
CA GLU A 428 0.18 -4.63 18.57
C GLU A 428 -0.57 -3.95 17.41
N LEU A 429 0.14 -3.19 16.57
CA LEU A 429 -0.47 -2.29 15.58
C LEU A 429 -1.28 -3.05 14.53
N GLY A 430 -0.73 -4.14 13.99
CA GLY A 430 -1.40 -4.97 12.98
C GLY A 430 -2.75 -5.50 13.48
N PRO A 431 -2.77 -6.30 14.57
CA PRO A 431 -4.01 -6.78 15.17
C PRO A 431 -5.00 -5.66 15.49
N MET A 432 -4.55 -4.56 16.11
CA MET A 432 -5.42 -3.46 16.53
C MET A 432 -6.05 -2.73 15.34
N VAL A 433 -5.26 -2.25 14.38
CA VAL A 433 -5.78 -1.46 13.26
C VAL A 433 -6.73 -2.27 12.39
N ILE A 434 -6.40 -3.55 12.16
CA ILE A 434 -7.25 -4.47 11.40
C ILE A 434 -8.58 -4.71 12.13
N GLN A 435 -8.55 -4.94 13.45
CA GLN A 435 -9.78 -5.17 14.22
C GLN A 435 -10.71 -3.95 14.21
N PHE A 436 -10.17 -2.73 14.37
CA PHE A 436 -10.96 -1.50 14.34
C PHE A 436 -11.69 -1.30 13.00
N LEU A 437 -11.02 -1.57 11.88
CA LEU A 437 -11.64 -1.50 10.56
C LEU A 437 -12.70 -2.59 10.37
N LYS A 438 -12.41 -3.84 10.75
CA LYS A 438 -13.31 -4.99 10.56
C LYS A 438 -14.56 -4.96 11.44
N GLU A 439 -14.42 -4.55 12.70
CA GLU A 439 -15.52 -4.62 13.67
C GLU A 439 -16.33 -3.32 13.69
N ARG A 440 -15.66 -2.16 13.60
CA ARG A 440 -16.30 -0.86 13.83
C ARG A 440 -16.30 0.06 12.61
N ASN A 441 -15.66 -0.32 11.50
CA ASN A 441 -15.39 0.57 10.37
C ASN A 441 -14.71 1.88 10.82
N ILE A 442 -13.86 1.80 11.85
CA ILE A 442 -13.10 2.94 12.37
C ILE A 442 -11.72 2.89 11.75
N HIS A 443 -11.37 3.95 11.02
CA HIS A 443 -10.06 4.09 10.44
C HIS A 443 -9.11 4.82 11.40
N LEU A 444 -8.28 4.03 12.11
CA LEU A 444 -7.26 4.55 13.02
C LEU A 444 -6.10 5.18 12.25
N ARG A 445 -5.85 6.47 12.49
CA ARG A 445 -4.74 7.24 11.90
C ARG A 445 -3.59 7.30 12.90
N GLY A 446 -2.63 6.40 12.76
CA GLY A 446 -1.43 6.34 13.60
C GLY A 446 -0.43 7.44 13.29
N LEU A 447 0.01 8.16 14.32
CA LEU A 447 1.13 9.10 14.23
C LEU A 447 2.45 8.34 14.33
N ALA A 448 3.17 8.26 13.21
CA ALA A 448 4.34 7.44 13.02
C ALA A 448 5.61 8.27 12.82
N HIS A 449 6.77 7.70 13.15
CA HIS A 449 8.05 8.38 12.92
C HIS A 449 8.26 8.67 11.41
N PRO A 450 8.71 9.87 10.99
CA PRO A 450 8.90 10.22 9.58
C PRO A 450 9.83 9.27 8.82
N MET A 451 10.76 8.60 9.51
CA MET A 451 11.60 7.54 8.93
C MET A 451 10.79 6.49 8.16
N LEU A 452 9.59 6.13 8.64
CA LEU A 452 8.75 5.12 7.98
C LEU A 452 8.21 5.59 6.62
N PHE A 453 8.33 6.88 6.30
CA PHE A 453 7.87 7.51 5.06
C PHE A 453 9.03 7.88 4.12
N LEU A 454 10.28 7.61 4.50
CA LEU A 454 11.42 7.80 3.63
C LEU A 454 11.39 6.74 2.52
N ASN A 455 11.49 7.19 1.27
CA ASN A 455 11.52 6.35 0.07
C ASN A 455 12.86 6.44 -0.68
N GLY A 456 13.92 6.87 0.00
CA GLY A 456 15.26 7.09 -0.58
C GLY A 456 16.13 5.83 -0.59
N LYS A 457 17.14 5.80 -1.47
CA LYS A 457 18.10 4.69 -1.61
C LYS A 457 19.01 4.49 -0.40
N ASP A 458 19.21 5.53 0.40
CA ASP A 458 19.99 5.47 1.63
C ASP A 458 19.26 4.77 2.78
N ALA A 459 18.02 4.28 2.58
CA ALA A 459 17.31 3.51 3.59
C ALA A 459 18.08 2.23 3.95
N LEU A 460 18.34 2.04 5.25
CA LEU A 460 19.06 0.86 5.76
C LEU A 460 18.24 -0.44 5.68
N ALA A 461 16.95 -0.33 5.40
CA ALA A 461 16.03 -1.44 5.22
C ALA A 461 15.27 -1.26 3.91
N ASP A 462 14.77 -2.37 3.34
CA ASP A 462 13.89 -2.32 2.18
C ASP A 462 12.66 -1.47 2.52
N THR A 463 12.49 -0.35 1.81
CA THR A 463 11.38 0.60 2.03
C THR A 463 10.00 -0.05 1.91
N GLN A 464 9.91 -1.19 1.21
CA GLN A 464 8.70 -2.03 1.12
C GLN A 464 8.24 -2.55 2.48
N MET A 465 9.16 -2.76 3.43
CA MET A 465 8.84 -3.26 4.76
C MET A 465 7.90 -2.33 5.54
N PHE A 466 7.88 -1.04 5.19
CA PHE A 466 7.05 -0.02 5.83
C PHE A 466 5.74 0.29 5.08
N ASP A 467 5.51 -0.34 3.93
CA ASP A 467 4.31 -0.10 3.11
C ASP A 467 3.02 -0.41 3.87
N LYS A 468 3.05 -1.42 4.75
CA LYS A 468 1.93 -1.77 5.64
C LYS A 468 1.45 -0.61 6.51
N TYR A 469 2.35 0.25 6.96
CA TYR A 469 1.96 1.42 7.77
C TYR A 469 1.34 2.51 6.91
N LYS A 470 1.85 2.71 5.69
CA LYS A 470 1.39 3.73 4.75
C LYS A 470 0.01 3.38 4.19
N ILE A 471 -0.18 2.14 3.73
CA ILE A 471 -1.46 1.68 3.18
C ILE A 471 -2.57 1.69 4.22
N MET A 472 -2.24 1.43 5.49
CA MET A 472 -3.19 1.43 6.61
C MET A 472 -3.44 2.82 7.22
N GLY A 473 -2.90 3.89 6.63
CA GLY A 473 -3.26 5.26 6.99
C GLY A 473 -2.38 5.90 8.07
N GLY A 474 -1.19 5.37 8.29
CA GLY A 474 -0.15 6.02 9.07
C GLY A 474 0.16 7.42 8.53
N VAL A 475 0.47 8.35 9.44
CA VAL A 475 0.78 9.74 9.14
C VAL A 475 2.07 10.13 9.85
N PRO A 476 3.04 10.80 9.20
CA PRO A 476 4.24 11.25 9.88
C PRO A 476 3.87 12.21 11.02
N VAL A 477 4.42 11.96 12.20
CA VAL A 477 4.12 12.75 13.39
C VAL A 477 4.63 14.20 13.20
N SER A 478 3.73 15.15 13.44
CA SER A 478 4.04 16.59 13.53
C SER A 478 2.88 17.31 14.21
N ASN A 479 3.15 18.47 14.80
CA ASN A 479 2.10 19.32 15.40
C ASN A 479 1.00 19.70 14.40
N PHE A 480 1.38 19.84 13.13
CA PHE A 480 0.45 20.17 12.06
C PHE A 480 -0.46 19.00 11.69
N ASN A 481 0.08 17.78 11.60
CA ASN A 481 -0.68 16.60 11.20
C ASN A 481 -1.67 16.17 12.28
N ILE A 482 -1.29 16.19 13.56
CA ILE A 482 -2.24 15.91 14.66
C ILE A 482 -3.39 16.93 14.66
N PHE A 483 -3.08 18.22 14.46
CA PHE A 483 -4.08 19.27 14.37
C PHE A 483 -5.06 19.03 13.21
N LYS A 484 -4.55 18.72 12.01
CA LYS A 484 -5.39 18.45 10.84
C LYS A 484 -6.27 17.21 11.01
N LEU A 485 -5.75 16.14 11.60
CA LEU A 485 -6.49 14.91 11.85
C LEU A 485 -7.67 15.17 12.80
N LEU A 486 -7.42 15.83 13.94
CA LEU A 486 -8.47 16.15 14.90
C LEU A 486 -9.47 17.16 14.34
N ARG A 487 -9.02 18.17 13.59
CA ARG A 487 -9.91 19.09 12.86
C ARG A 487 -10.83 18.36 11.88
N SER A 488 -10.33 17.30 11.25
CA SER A 488 -11.08 16.46 10.31
C SER A 488 -11.93 15.39 11.01
N LYS A 489 -12.09 15.48 12.34
CA LYS A 489 -12.84 14.53 13.17
C LYS A 489 -12.35 13.08 13.05
N SER A 490 -11.06 12.88 12.80
CA SER A 490 -10.47 11.54 12.65
C SER A 490 -10.31 10.83 14.01
N HIS A 491 -10.16 9.51 13.93
CA HIS A 491 -9.69 8.67 15.02
C HIS A 491 -8.17 8.59 14.96
N VAL A 492 -7.48 9.16 15.94
CA VAL A 492 -6.01 9.37 15.93
C VAL A 492 -5.36 8.49 16.98
N LEU A 493 -4.36 7.72 16.59
CA LEU A 493 -3.56 6.89 17.51
C LEU A 493 -2.22 7.59 17.80
N LEU A 494 -1.95 7.81 19.09
CA LEU A 494 -0.75 8.48 19.59
C LEU A 494 -0.08 7.65 20.70
N TYR A 495 1.22 7.44 20.53
CA TYR A 495 2.10 6.93 21.60
C TYR A 495 3.00 8.06 22.05
N PRO A 496 2.77 8.66 23.23
CA PRO A 496 3.57 9.81 23.65
C PRO A 496 5.06 9.49 23.80
N GLY A 497 5.47 8.25 24.13
CA GLY A 497 6.89 7.91 24.14
C GLY A 497 7.51 7.62 22.78
N GLY A 498 6.69 7.29 21.77
CA GLY A 498 7.13 7.12 20.39
C GLY A 498 8.21 6.04 20.24
N VAL A 499 9.29 6.35 19.50
CA VAL A 499 10.38 5.40 19.20
C VAL A 499 11.07 4.89 20.47
N ARG A 500 11.17 5.70 21.53
CA ARG A 500 11.82 5.28 22.79
C ARG A 500 11.07 4.17 23.52
N GLU A 501 9.74 4.15 23.41
CA GLU A 501 8.90 3.05 23.89
C GLU A 501 8.94 1.88 22.89
N ALA A 502 8.79 2.14 21.59
CA ALA A 502 8.81 1.10 20.56
C ALA A 502 10.14 0.33 20.46
N LEU A 503 11.23 0.90 20.96
CA LEU A 503 12.57 0.32 21.03
C LEU A 503 13.08 0.35 22.49
N HIS A 504 12.22 0.00 23.44
CA HIS A 504 12.60 -0.08 24.85
C HIS A 504 13.66 -1.18 25.09
N ASN A 505 14.47 -1.00 26.13
CA ASN A 505 15.52 -1.95 26.51
C ASN A 505 14.98 -3.09 27.38
N LYS A 506 15.86 -4.02 27.74
CA LYS A 506 15.50 -5.16 28.61
C LYS A 506 14.99 -4.68 29.96
N GLY A 507 13.88 -5.23 30.43
CA GLY A 507 13.29 -4.86 31.74
C GLY A 507 12.57 -3.52 31.73
N GLU A 508 12.35 -2.94 30.55
CA GLU A 508 11.59 -1.70 30.35
C GLU A 508 10.19 -1.96 29.77
N GLU A 509 9.78 -3.22 29.63
CA GLU A 509 8.45 -3.60 29.15
C GLU A 509 7.39 -2.90 30.00
N TYR A 510 6.38 -2.34 29.34
CA TYR A 510 5.25 -1.64 29.95
C TYR A 510 5.57 -0.32 30.66
N LYS A 511 6.78 0.23 30.52
CA LYS A 511 7.12 1.56 31.06
C LYS A 511 6.70 2.67 30.09
N LEU A 512 6.11 3.72 30.64
CA LEU A 512 5.72 4.92 29.89
C LEU A 512 6.83 5.98 29.92
N PHE A 513 7.50 6.15 28.79
CA PHE A 513 8.52 7.18 28.60
C PHE A 513 7.87 8.41 27.96
N TRP A 514 7.05 9.13 28.72
CA TRP A 514 6.25 10.25 28.22
C TRP A 514 6.98 11.58 28.35
N PRO A 515 6.87 12.52 27.38
CA PRO A 515 7.50 13.83 27.47
C PRO A 515 6.97 14.62 28.66
N GLU A 516 7.73 15.59 29.16
CA GLU A 516 7.25 16.42 30.29
C GLU A 516 6.10 17.35 29.88
N GLN A 517 6.09 17.76 28.61
CA GLN A 517 5.18 18.78 28.09
C GLN A 517 3.78 18.22 27.77
N PRO A 518 2.69 18.86 28.21
CA PRO A 518 1.32 18.38 28.06
C PRO A 518 0.68 18.74 26.70
N GLU A 519 1.47 18.85 25.62
CA GLU A 519 1.00 19.48 24.38
C GLU A 519 -0.16 18.72 23.72
N PHE A 520 -0.17 17.38 23.76
CA PHE A 520 -1.25 16.63 23.10
C PHE A 520 -2.60 16.83 23.77
N VAL A 521 -2.66 17.01 25.10
CA VAL A 521 -3.94 17.25 25.79
C VAL A 521 -4.49 18.64 25.48
N ARG A 522 -3.59 19.63 25.34
CA ARG A 522 -3.95 20.98 24.90
C ARG A 522 -4.52 20.96 23.49
N VAL A 523 -3.87 20.25 22.58
CA VAL A 523 -4.33 20.07 21.20
C VAL A 523 -5.66 19.31 21.14
N ALA A 524 -5.83 18.23 21.90
CA ALA A 524 -7.08 17.49 21.99
C ALA A 524 -8.25 18.37 22.43
N SER A 525 -8.04 19.20 23.47
CA SER A 525 -9.06 20.09 24.02
C SER A 525 -9.56 21.16 23.04
N ARG A 526 -8.68 21.66 22.16
CA ARG A 526 -9.05 22.64 21.12
C ARG A 526 -10.09 22.13 20.14
N PHE A 527 -10.18 20.82 19.97
CA PHE A 527 -11.14 20.18 19.06
C PHE A 527 -12.25 19.44 19.80
N GLY A 528 -12.28 19.52 21.15
CA GLY A 528 -13.19 18.73 21.97
C GLY A 528 -13.04 17.22 21.73
N ALA A 529 -11.82 16.75 21.44
CA ALA A 529 -11.57 15.35 21.15
C ALA A 529 -11.73 14.49 22.41
N LYS A 530 -12.38 13.32 22.27
CA LYS A 530 -12.41 12.33 23.36
C LYS A 530 -11.05 11.65 23.45
N ILE A 531 -10.44 11.64 24.63
CA ILE A 531 -9.19 10.89 24.85
C ILE A 531 -9.55 9.51 25.36
N ILE A 532 -9.08 8.46 24.69
CA ILE A 532 -9.24 7.08 25.14
C ILE A 532 -7.88 6.58 25.61
N PRO A 533 -7.62 6.54 26.93
CA PRO A 533 -6.44 5.86 27.45
C PRO A 533 -6.58 4.37 27.17
N PHE A 534 -5.51 3.72 26.74
CA PHE A 534 -5.53 2.27 26.52
C PHE A 534 -4.22 1.61 26.93
N GLY A 535 -4.33 0.37 27.38
CA GLY A 535 -3.21 -0.51 27.67
C GLY A 535 -3.18 -1.69 26.71
N VAL A 536 -1.98 -2.20 26.46
CA VAL A 536 -1.77 -3.46 25.73
C VAL A 536 -0.69 -4.26 26.44
N VAL A 537 -0.88 -5.57 26.57
CA VAL A 537 0.09 -6.50 27.19
C VAL A 537 0.21 -7.80 26.41
N GLY A 538 1.38 -8.43 26.48
CA GLY A 538 1.67 -9.76 25.91
C GLY A 538 2.95 -9.89 25.08
N GLU A 539 3.77 -8.85 24.96
CA GLU A 539 5.08 -8.95 24.25
C GLU A 539 6.03 -9.91 24.97
N ASP A 540 6.07 -9.82 26.30
CA ASP A 540 6.85 -10.69 27.17
C ASP A 540 6.43 -12.16 27.10
N ASP A 541 5.19 -12.40 26.65
CA ASP A 541 4.61 -13.73 26.46
C ASP A 541 4.96 -14.37 25.11
N ILE A 542 5.53 -13.61 24.15
CA ILE A 542 5.82 -14.11 22.80
C ILE A 542 7.29 -14.07 22.42
N CYS A 543 8.09 -13.20 23.04
CA CYS A 543 9.53 -13.15 22.79
C CYS A 543 10.32 -12.65 24.01
N ASP A 544 11.59 -13.05 24.09
CA ASP A 544 12.60 -12.45 24.95
C ASP A 544 13.46 -11.48 24.14
N LEU A 545 13.67 -10.27 24.69
CA LEU A 545 14.67 -9.33 24.19
C LEU A 545 16.05 -9.73 24.73
N VAL A 546 16.90 -10.29 23.87
CA VAL A 546 18.24 -10.78 24.23
C VAL A 546 19.36 -9.81 23.86
N LEU A 547 19.13 -8.94 22.85
CA LEU A 547 20.06 -7.88 22.45
C LEU A 547 19.32 -6.55 22.33
N ASP A 548 19.53 -5.68 23.32
CA ASP A 548 19.04 -4.30 23.28
C ASP A 548 20.11 -3.31 22.76
N ALA A 549 19.82 -2.01 22.79
CA ALA A 549 20.75 -0.98 22.33
C ALA A 549 22.07 -1.00 23.10
N TYR A 550 22.05 -1.29 24.41
CA TYR A 550 23.25 -1.28 25.24
C TYR A 550 24.14 -2.49 24.96
N ASP A 551 23.56 -3.67 24.73
CA ASP A 551 24.31 -4.85 24.34
C ASP A 551 24.99 -4.64 22.98
N GLN A 552 24.23 -4.14 22.00
CA GLN A 552 24.68 -3.98 20.62
C GLN A 552 25.77 -2.91 20.46
N ARG A 553 25.76 -1.87 21.31
CA ARG A 553 26.81 -0.85 21.34
C ARG A 553 28.21 -1.43 21.62
N ASN A 554 28.28 -2.57 22.30
CA ASN A 554 29.54 -3.25 22.61
C ASN A 554 30.01 -4.18 21.47
N ILE A 555 29.23 -4.34 20.40
CA ILE A 555 29.56 -5.17 19.24
C ILE A 555 29.89 -4.22 18.08
N PRO A 556 31.17 -4.10 17.63
CA PRO A 556 31.59 -3.05 16.69
C PRO A 556 30.72 -2.92 15.44
N ILE A 557 30.40 -4.05 14.79
CA ILE A 557 29.58 -4.06 13.56
C ILE A 557 28.16 -3.55 13.83
N LEU A 558 27.55 -3.95 14.96
CA LEU A 558 26.19 -3.53 15.31
C LEU A 558 26.16 -2.09 15.79
N LYS A 559 27.21 -1.64 16.49
CA LYS A 559 27.40 -0.24 16.87
C LYS A 559 27.42 0.66 15.64
N ASP A 560 28.26 0.35 14.65
CA ASP A 560 28.36 1.15 13.42
C ASP A 560 27.02 1.18 12.66
N PHE A 561 26.32 0.03 12.59
CA PHE A 561 24.98 -0.05 12.02
C PHE A 561 23.96 0.81 12.77
N MET A 562 23.95 0.77 14.10
CA MET A 562 23.06 1.58 14.93
C MET A 562 23.32 3.08 14.80
N GLU A 563 24.59 3.51 14.76
CA GLU A 563 24.96 4.91 14.58
C GLU A 563 24.45 5.43 13.23
N GLU A 564 24.63 4.66 12.16
CA GLU A 564 24.12 4.99 10.84
C GLU A 564 22.58 4.97 10.79
N ALA A 565 21.94 4.01 11.46
CA ALA A 565 20.48 3.92 11.58
C ALA A 565 19.87 5.12 12.29
N THR A 566 20.44 5.48 13.43
CA THR A 566 19.99 6.62 14.22
C THR A 566 20.17 7.92 13.43
N LYS A 567 21.32 8.10 12.78
CA LYS A 567 21.59 9.28 11.94
C LYS A 567 20.58 9.42 10.79
N LYS A 568 20.25 8.31 10.11
CA LYS A 568 19.30 8.30 9.00
C LYS A 568 17.85 8.47 9.43
N ALA A 569 17.49 7.90 10.58
CA ALA A 569 16.16 8.08 11.15
C ALA A 569 15.89 9.56 11.46
N GLY A 570 16.91 10.27 11.94
CA GLY A 570 16.79 11.59 12.53
C GLY A 570 16.19 11.52 13.94
N ASN A 571 16.37 12.59 14.71
CA ASN A 571 15.86 12.69 16.07
C ASN A 571 14.81 13.81 16.15
N LEU A 572 13.55 13.45 16.42
CA LEU A 572 12.47 14.42 16.54
C LEU A 572 12.49 15.22 17.85
N ARG A 573 13.35 14.81 18.79
CA ARG A 573 13.50 15.39 20.13
C ARG A 573 14.94 15.84 20.36
N GLU A 574 15.62 16.27 19.30
CA GLU A 574 16.97 16.83 19.42
C GLU A 574 16.97 18.01 20.39
N GLY A 575 17.87 17.96 21.37
CA GLY A 575 17.96 18.95 22.46
C GLY A 575 17.10 18.66 23.70
N ASP A 576 16.32 17.58 23.72
CA ASP A 576 15.69 17.07 24.95
C ASP A 576 16.74 16.38 25.82
N GLU A 577 16.98 16.89 27.03
CA GLU A 577 17.99 16.39 27.96
C GLU A 577 17.54 15.11 28.70
N THR A 578 16.28 14.70 28.55
CA THR A 578 15.75 13.47 29.15
C THR A 578 16.07 12.23 28.29
N GLU A 579 15.75 11.04 28.82
CA GLU A 579 15.82 9.77 28.08
C GLU A 579 15.08 9.77 26.73
N LEU A 580 14.15 10.71 26.52
CA LEU A 580 13.38 10.85 25.29
C LEU A 580 14.14 11.54 24.16
N GLY A 581 15.13 12.36 24.49
CA GLY A 581 16.07 12.90 23.51
C GLY A 581 16.99 11.83 22.95
N ASN A 582 17.13 10.69 23.63
CA ASN A 582 17.95 9.57 23.18
C ASN A 582 17.16 8.60 22.27
N GLN A 583 16.88 9.02 21.02
CA GLN A 583 16.14 8.21 20.04
C GLN A 583 17.05 7.25 19.27
N ILE A 584 17.65 6.29 19.97
CA ILE A 584 18.53 5.30 19.36
C ILE A 584 17.70 4.35 18.50
N CYS A 585 18.04 4.26 17.21
CA CYS A 585 17.49 3.26 16.32
C CYS A 585 18.42 2.05 16.26
N TYR A 586 17.91 0.89 16.66
CA TYR A 586 18.62 -0.39 16.62
C TYR A 586 17.67 -1.50 16.17
N LEU A 587 18.23 -2.66 15.83
CA LEU A 587 17.44 -3.84 15.48
C LEU A 587 17.39 -4.78 16.70
N PRO A 588 16.28 -4.87 17.44
CA PRO A 588 16.21 -5.71 18.63
C PRO A 588 16.50 -7.18 18.32
N GLY A 589 17.39 -7.81 19.10
CA GLY A 589 17.60 -9.25 19.03
C GLY A 589 16.53 -9.97 19.84
N LEU A 590 15.63 -10.68 19.15
CA LEU A 590 14.48 -11.34 19.76
C LEU A 590 14.59 -12.87 19.67
N VAL A 591 14.30 -13.56 20.77
CA VAL A 591 14.14 -15.02 20.79
C VAL A 591 12.65 -15.33 21.01
N PRO A 592 11.98 -16.05 20.09
CA PRO A 592 10.57 -16.37 20.23
C PRO A 592 10.32 -17.37 21.37
N LYS A 593 9.20 -17.20 22.08
CA LYS A 593 8.67 -18.12 23.10
C LYS A 593 7.51 -18.94 22.56
N VAL A 594 7.06 -19.93 23.33
CA VAL A 594 5.72 -20.51 23.13
C VAL A 594 4.70 -19.40 23.37
N PRO A 595 3.93 -19.00 22.35
CA PRO A 595 3.19 -17.75 22.40
C PRO A 595 2.08 -17.78 23.45
N GLY A 596 2.06 -16.75 24.29
CA GLY A 596 0.90 -16.39 25.09
C GLY A 596 -0.14 -15.63 24.26
N ARG A 597 -0.83 -14.65 24.88
CA ARG A 597 -1.83 -13.81 24.21
C ARG A 597 -1.52 -12.34 24.26
N PHE A 598 -2.08 -11.61 23.29
CA PHE A 598 -2.21 -10.17 23.38
C PHE A 598 -3.54 -9.81 24.04
N TYR A 599 -3.51 -8.80 24.91
CA TYR A 599 -4.69 -8.24 25.53
C TYR A 599 -4.69 -6.74 25.34
N PHE A 600 -5.80 -6.22 24.84
CA PHE A 600 -6.06 -4.80 24.61
C PHE A 600 -7.17 -4.35 25.54
N TYR A 601 -6.96 -3.25 26.25
CA TYR A 601 -7.99 -2.63 27.06
C TYR A 601 -8.08 -1.14 26.78
N PHE A 602 -9.20 -0.74 26.20
CA PHE A 602 -9.56 0.65 25.97
C PHE A 602 -10.39 1.17 27.16
N GLY A 603 -9.80 2.06 27.94
CA GLY A 603 -10.41 2.65 29.12
C GLY A 603 -11.57 3.59 28.79
N LYS A 604 -12.13 4.19 29.85
CA LYS A 604 -13.27 5.10 29.70
C LYS A 604 -12.88 6.35 28.88
N PRO A 605 -13.68 6.75 27.88
CA PRO A 605 -13.45 8.00 27.16
C PRO A 605 -13.44 9.22 28.10
N ILE A 606 -12.40 10.02 28.02
CA ILE A 606 -12.21 11.26 28.80
C ILE A 606 -12.61 12.44 27.92
N GLU A 607 -13.63 13.18 28.37
CA GLU A 607 -14.15 14.34 27.66
C GLU A 607 -13.24 15.57 27.82
N THR A 608 -12.82 16.15 26.69
CA THR A 608 -12.11 17.44 26.67
C THR A 608 -12.99 18.60 26.19
N ALA A 609 -14.18 18.31 25.67
CA ALA A 609 -15.15 19.32 25.27
C ALA A 609 -15.51 20.22 26.47
N GLY A 610 -15.51 21.54 26.24
CA GLY A 610 -15.74 22.54 27.30
C GLY A 610 -14.53 22.84 28.19
N ARG A 611 -13.40 22.12 28.03
CA ARG A 611 -12.17 22.33 28.83
C ARG A 611 -11.11 23.17 28.12
N GLU A 612 -11.41 23.76 26.97
CA GLU A 612 -10.43 24.49 26.15
C GLU A 612 -9.75 25.65 26.92
N GLN A 613 -10.53 26.48 27.62
CA GLN A 613 -9.97 27.61 28.37
C GLN A 613 -9.19 27.13 29.60
N GLN A 614 -9.68 26.08 30.27
CA GLN A 614 -9.00 25.46 31.40
C GLN A 614 -7.64 24.90 31.00
N LEU A 615 -7.57 24.18 29.88
CA LEU A 615 -6.34 23.53 29.41
C LEU A 615 -5.39 24.48 28.64
N LYS A 616 -5.69 25.78 28.58
CA LYS A 616 -4.70 26.81 28.20
C LYS A 616 -3.75 27.13 29.34
N ASP A 617 -4.21 26.99 30.58
CA ASP A 617 -3.39 27.10 31.77
C ASP A 617 -2.41 25.92 31.85
N LYS A 618 -1.13 26.23 32.13
CA LYS A 618 -0.05 25.24 32.09
C LYS A 618 -0.20 24.19 33.19
N ASP A 619 -0.56 24.60 34.40
CA ASP A 619 -0.64 23.72 35.55
C ASP A 619 -1.86 22.79 35.42
N LYS A 620 -2.99 23.34 34.94
CA LYS A 620 -4.18 22.54 34.63
C LYS A 620 -3.99 21.57 33.46
N ALA A 621 -3.25 21.98 32.44
CA ALA A 621 -2.87 21.07 31.37
C ALA A 621 -1.98 19.93 31.88
N GLN A 622 -1.03 20.25 32.77
CA GLN A 622 -0.14 19.24 33.37
C GLN A 622 -0.89 18.27 34.29
N GLU A 623 -1.79 18.76 35.13
CA GLU A 623 -2.65 17.93 35.99
C GLU A 623 -3.46 16.94 35.15
N PHE A 624 -4.11 17.43 34.08
CA PHE A 624 -4.89 16.60 33.18
C PHE A 624 -4.03 15.62 32.37
N TYR A 625 -2.83 16.02 31.97
CA TYR A 625 -1.85 15.15 31.31
C TYR A 625 -1.44 13.97 32.20
N LEU A 626 -1.12 14.23 33.46
CA LEU A 626 -0.77 13.19 34.44
C LEU A 626 -1.97 12.29 34.76
N GLN A 627 -3.19 12.82 34.76
CA GLN A 627 -4.40 12.01 34.84
C GLN A 627 -4.47 11.01 33.68
N VAL A 628 -4.32 11.47 32.43
CA VAL A 628 -4.35 10.58 31.25
C VAL A 628 -3.23 9.53 31.33
N LYS A 629 -2.02 9.91 31.77
CA LYS A 629 -0.91 8.97 31.97
C LYS A 629 -1.27 7.89 33.01
N SER A 630 -1.82 8.30 34.15
CA SER A 630 -2.24 7.38 35.21
C SER A 630 -3.33 6.41 34.73
N GLU A 631 -4.29 6.86 33.93
CA GLU A 631 -5.33 6.00 33.35
C GLU A 631 -4.73 4.94 32.40
N VAL A 632 -3.69 5.29 31.62
CA VAL A 632 -2.95 4.32 30.80
C VAL A 632 -2.23 3.28 31.67
N GLU A 633 -1.54 3.72 32.72
CA GLU A 633 -0.87 2.84 33.68
C GLU A 633 -1.87 1.88 34.37
N GLN A 634 -3.05 2.37 34.73
CA GLN A 634 -4.13 1.57 35.30
C GLN A 634 -4.67 0.54 34.30
N CYS A 635 -4.82 0.91 33.02
CA CYS A 635 -5.23 -0.03 31.98
C CYS A 635 -4.22 -1.18 31.84
N ILE A 636 -2.92 -0.87 31.82
CA ILE A 636 -1.84 -1.85 31.76
C ILE A 636 -1.84 -2.74 33.02
N ALA A 637 -1.94 -2.13 34.21
CA ALA A 637 -1.97 -2.86 35.47
C ALA A 637 -3.16 -3.83 35.56
N TYR A 638 -4.35 -3.39 35.13
CA TYR A 638 -5.54 -4.23 35.04
C TYR A 638 -5.30 -5.45 34.14
N LEU A 639 -4.73 -5.24 32.96
CA LEU A 639 -4.42 -6.32 32.02
C LEU A 639 -3.37 -7.29 32.54
N LYS A 640 -2.28 -6.78 33.14
CA LYS A 640 -1.24 -7.61 33.77
C LYS A 640 -1.80 -8.48 34.88
N MET A 641 -2.75 -7.97 35.67
CA MET A 641 -3.43 -8.74 36.71
C MET A 641 -4.38 -9.78 36.11
N LYS A 642 -5.27 -9.38 35.21
CA LYS A 642 -6.32 -10.25 34.67
C LYS A 642 -5.79 -11.38 33.81
N ARG A 643 -4.73 -11.15 33.01
CA ARG A 643 -4.14 -12.19 32.15
C ARG A 643 -3.62 -13.40 32.93
N GLU A 644 -3.23 -13.23 34.20
CA GLU A 644 -2.78 -14.34 35.06
C GLU A 644 -3.91 -15.33 35.37
N SER A 645 -5.15 -14.87 35.29
CA SER A 645 -6.35 -15.71 35.46
C SER A 645 -6.91 -16.27 34.14
N ASP A 646 -6.29 -16.01 32.98
CA ASP A 646 -6.77 -16.53 31.70
C ASP A 646 -6.38 -18.02 31.53
N PRO A 647 -7.34 -18.97 31.55
CA PRO A 647 -7.03 -20.39 31.30
C PRO A 647 -6.53 -20.65 29.88
N TYR A 648 -6.74 -19.70 28.96
CA TYR A 648 -6.33 -19.76 27.57
C TYR A 648 -5.11 -18.89 27.25
N ARG A 649 -4.42 -18.33 28.25
CA ARG A 649 -3.19 -17.53 28.02
C ARG A 649 -2.18 -18.28 27.16
N HIS A 650 -1.94 -19.56 27.47
CA HIS A 650 -0.95 -20.37 26.75
C HIS A 650 -1.53 -20.99 25.48
N LEU A 651 -0.65 -21.36 24.53
CA LEU A 651 -1.05 -21.92 23.24
C LEU A 651 -1.78 -23.27 23.34
N LEU A 652 -1.34 -24.17 24.23
CA LEU A 652 -1.87 -25.54 24.29
C LEU A 652 -3.38 -25.58 24.64
N PRO A 653 -3.88 -24.91 25.70
CA PRO A 653 -5.32 -24.85 25.98
C PRO A 653 -6.14 -24.30 24.82
N ARG A 654 -5.60 -23.33 24.07
CA ARG A 654 -6.25 -22.73 22.89
C ARG A 654 -6.40 -23.72 21.76
N VAL A 655 -5.33 -24.45 21.44
CA VAL A 655 -5.35 -25.50 20.40
C VAL A 655 -6.34 -26.61 20.77
N LEU A 656 -6.36 -27.05 22.04
CA LEU A 656 -7.32 -28.06 22.51
C LEU A 656 -8.77 -27.58 22.42
N TYR A 657 -9.02 -26.31 22.73
CA TYR A 657 -10.34 -25.71 22.59
C TYR A 657 -10.80 -25.67 21.13
N GLN A 658 -9.94 -25.22 20.22
CA GLN A 658 -10.24 -25.19 18.79
C GLN A 658 -10.41 -26.59 18.18
N ALA A 659 -9.63 -27.57 18.63
CA ALA A 659 -9.79 -28.95 18.19
C ALA A 659 -11.14 -29.55 18.58
N SER A 660 -11.71 -29.12 19.71
CA SER A 660 -13.00 -29.61 20.21
C SER A 660 -14.21 -28.80 19.73
N HIS A 661 -14.03 -27.50 19.45
CA HIS A 661 -15.12 -26.58 19.10
C HIS A 661 -15.08 -26.09 17.65
N GLY A 662 -14.06 -26.45 16.87
CA GLY A 662 -13.82 -25.97 15.51
C GLY A 662 -12.75 -24.88 15.43
N LEU A 663 -11.98 -24.88 14.33
CA LEU A 663 -10.83 -23.98 14.12
C LEU A 663 -11.21 -22.48 14.09
N SER A 664 -12.45 -22.16 13.75
CA SER A 664 -12.98 -20.79 13.67
C SER A 664 -13.66 -20.31 14.95
N SER A 665 -13.69 -21.13 16.00
CA SER A 665 -14.41 -20.79 17.23
C SER A 665 -13.68 -19.72 18.02
N GLU A 666 -14.43 -18.74 18.52
CA GLU A 666 -13.90 -17.69 19.38
C GLU A 666 -13.40 -18.33 20.68
N ILE A 667 -12.12 -18.12 20.97
CA ILE A 667 -11.46 -18.68 22.14
C ILE A 667 -11.84 -17.82 23.35
N PRO A 668 -12.42 -18.42 24.42
CA PRO A 668 -12.76 -17.71 25.63
C PRO A 668 -11.53 -17.11 26.31
N THR A 669 -11.76 -16.29 27.33
CA THR A 669 -10.70 -15.71 28.17
C THR A 669 -11.28 -15.51 29.58
N PHE A 670 -10.54 -14.86 30.48
CA PHE A 670 -10.95 -14.58 31.85
C PHE A 670 -12.28 -13.82 31.96
N ASP A 671 -13.00 -13.99 33.08
CA ASP A 671 -14.23 -13.27 33.38
C ASP A 671 -13.97 -11.79 33.76
N LEU A 672 -14.88 -10.91 33.33
CA LEU A 672 -14.78 -9.46 33.52
C LEU A 672 -15.06 -9.03 34.95
#